data_AF-A0A925GJR3-F1
#
_entry.id   AF-A0A925GJR3-F1
#
_cell.length_a   1.000
_cell.length_b   1.000
_cell.length_c   1.000
_cell.angle_alpha   90.00
_cell.angle_beta   90.00
_cell.angle_gamma   90.00
#
_symmetry.space_group_name_H-M   'P 1'
#
loop_
_entity.id
_entity.type
_entity.pdbx_description
1 polymer ?
#
loop_
_entity_poly.entity_id
_entity_poly.type
_entity_poly.pdbx_seq_one_letter_code
_entity_poly.pdbx_strand_id
1 'polypeptide(L)'
;LGATVGYRIRFDHRVGPHTRLEVLTEGILTRRLQQDPTLEGVGLVIFDEFHERSLHSDLALALCRETQQVLREDLRILVMSATLDGAALAALLDPAPVVTSEGRQHPIQLHYLSGSGESDPLPTQVARAIRRALTHPDGDVLAFLPGVAEILRTAELVRSNHPEVMVHPLYGDLPPAQQQAALLPDPAGRRKVVLATTIAETSLTIEGIRAVVDGGYTRVPRFDPRTGFTRLETVRVTQDAADQRAGRAGRLGPGVGYRLWSEGLHQQLAPHRTPEILEADLAPVVLELAQWGVADVRSLTWLTPPPPGATGQARELLNQLGALDGVRITDRGRAMLRLPTHPRVAHLLLEGQAAGLTALATDVAALLEERDPLPREAGADLSLRVETVRRWRGGGRVTADRLVLERIERLAAAWRKTFGIPADNTFVVPAHVGKLLAAAYPERIAKQRDAGREIYRLANGRAVRLAEHDPLLHEPWLAVAHLDAGAGSARTPEGRVYLAAPLNPDEVAHQMHREEVVRWDTQRGELVARTETRLGEITVSSTALTRIPPETHVRVVADVLRKEGETLLSWTEPLAQWQARVLSLRAWRPDEAWPDVSRDHLLATVPEWLSPFLTTIRRREDLTKLDLAAILAQAFPWPQRQALEALAPEALPVPSGSRIRLNYQPDGGPPVLAVRLQEMFGLADTPVVNGGRTPVLLHLLSPAYRPVQVTQDLGSFWNNTYPVVRKELRVRYPKHHWPEDPWTAEAVRGAKRRVP
;
A
#
# COMPACT_ATOMS: atom_id res chain seq x y z
N LEU A 1 9.52 -32.13 37.49
CA LEU A 1 9.64 -31.68 36.08
C LEU A 1 10.29 -32.78 35.25
N GLY A 2 9.67 -33.20 34.15
CA GLY A 2 10.14 -34.28 33.25
C GLY A 2 9.62 -35.69 33.57
N ALA A 3 8.82 -35.86 34.63
CA ALA A 3 8.15 -37.11 34.99
C ALA A 3 6.65 -36.99 34.73
N THR A 4 5.82 -36.71 35.74
CA THR A 4 4.36 -36.52 35.60
C THR A 4 3.97 -35.19 34.95
N VAL A 5 4.77 -34.14 35.18
CA VAL A 5 4.62 -32.80 34.58
C VAL A 5 5.86 -32.48 33.74
N GLY A 6 5.65 -32.18 32.46
CA GLY A 6 6.69 -31.84 31.49
C GLY A 6 6.46 -30.49 30.83
N TYR A 7 7.45 -30.02 30.08
CA TYR A 7 7.30 -28.83 29.23
C TYR A 7 7.95 -29.00 27.86
N ARG A 8 7.47 -28.23 26.89
CA ARG A 8 8.04 -28.14 25.55
C ARG A 8 8.04 -26.70 25.07
N ILE A 9 9.21 -26.18 24.71
CA ILE A 9 9.40 -24.84 24.14
C ILE A 9 10.24 -24.95 22.86
N ARG A 10 10.40 -23.84 22.13
CA ARG A 10 11.20 -23.83 20.90
C ARG A 10 12.65 -24.25 21.23
N PHE A 11 13.12 -25.33 20.60
CA PHE A 11 14.46 -25.92 20.78
C PHE A 11 14.79 -26.56 22.15
N ASP A 12 13.85 -26.65 23.10
CA ASP A 12 14.07 -27.33 24.39
C ASP A 12 12.81 -28.08 24.87
N HIS A 13 12.99 -29.25 25.49
CA HIS A 13 11.88 -30.04 26.03
C HIS A 13 12.31 -30.95 27.18
N ARG A 14 11.40 -31.17 28.13
CA ARG A 14 11.55 -32.14 29.23
C ARG A 14 10.25 -32.90 29.42
N VAL A 15 10.10 -33.98 28.66
CA VAL A 15 8.93 -34.86 28.63
C VAL A 15 9.41 -36.31 28.69
N GLY A 16 8.71 -37.17 29.42
CA GLY A 16 9.03 -38.59 29.56
C GLY A 16 7.78 -39.48 29.39
N PRO A 17 7.93 -40.81 29.45
CA PRO A 17 6.84 -41.77 29.22
C PRO A 17 5.72 -41.70 30.28
N HIS A 18 5.98 -41.07 31.43
CA HIS A 18 5.02 -40.90 32.52
C HIS A 18 4.36 -39.51 32.53
N THR A 19 4.63 -38.66 31.53
CA THR A 19 4.08 -37.31 31.48
C THR A 19 2.59 -37.34 31.20
N ARG A 20 1.82 -36.67 32.08
CA ARG A 20 0.37 -36.54 31.99
C ARG A 20 -0.10 -35.11 31.78
N LEU A 21 0.71 -34.14 32.16
CA LEU A 21 0.49 -32.72 31.92
C LEU A 21 1.73 -32.14 31.23
N GLU A 22 1.54 -31.56 30.06
CA GLU A 22 2.59 -30.94 29.25
C GLU A 22 2.28 -29.45 29.11
N VAL A 23 3.19 -28.60 29.60
CA VAL A 23 3.12 -27.15 29.41
C VAL A 23 3.87 -26.81 28.14
N LEU A 24 3.19 -26.25 27.16
CA LEU A 24 3.74 -26.00 25.83
C LEU A 24 3.43 -24.59 25.38
N THR A 25 4.34 -24.01 24.60
CA THR A 25 4.04 -22.74 23.91
C THR A 25 3.03 -23.00 22.80
N GLU A 26 2.15 -22.04 22.54
CA GLU A 26 1.01 -22.17 21.63
C GLU A 26 1.40 -22.68 20.24
N GLY A 27 2.49 -22.17 19.64
CA GLY A 27 2.95 -22.63 18.32
C GLY A 27 3.39 -24.11 18.26
N ILE A 28 3.65 -24.75 19.41
CA ILE A 28 3.94 -26.18 19.49
C ILE A 28 2.66 -27.01 19.48
N LEU A 29 1.57 -26.49 20.05
CA LEU A 29 0.24 -27.09 19.95
C LEU A 29 -0.19 -27.19 18.49
N THR A 30 -0.06 -26.07 17.75
CA THR A 30 -0.37 -26.03 16.31
C THR A 30 0.40 -27.11 15.56
N ARG A 31 1.72 -27.24 15.77
CA ARG A 31 2.49 -28.32 15.12
C ARG A 31 2.05 -29.72 15.50
N ARG A 32 1.66 -29.94 16.75
CA ARG A 32 1.18 -31.24 17.21
C ARG A 32 -0.13 -31.61 16.50
N LEU A 33 -1.07 -30.67 16.44
CA LEU A 33 -2.31 -30.81 15.66
C LEU A 33 -2.01 -31.14 14.20
N GLN A 34 -1.07 -30.43 13.56
CA GLN A 34 -0.73 -30.70 12.15
C GLN A 34 -0.18 -32.09 11.89
N GLN A 35 0.58 -32.64 12.85
CA GLN A 35 1.16 -33.98 12.74
C GLN A 35 0.15 -35.07 13.07
N ASP A 36 -0.69 -34.82 14.07
CA ASP A 36 -1.76 -35.70 14.51
C ASP A 36 -3.03 -34.86 14.78
N PRO A 37 -3.90 -34.72 13.77
CA PRO A 37 -5.16 -33.99 13.91
C PRO A 37 -6.10 -34.63 14.93
N THR A 38 -5.91 -35.90 15.28
CA THR A 38 -6.77 -36.58 16.26
C THR A 38 -6.32 -36.32 17.70
N LEU A 39 -5.09 -35.84 17.92
CA LEU A 39 -4.47 -35.70 19.24
C LEU A 39 -4.66 -36.96 20.10
N GLU A 40 -4.22 -38.12 19.61
CA GLU A 40 -4.37 -39.39 20.33
C GLU A 40 -3.74 -39.31 21.73
N GLY A 41 -4.43 -39.88 22.71
CA GLY A 41 -4.01 -39.87 24.12
C GLY A 41 -4.21 -38.54 24.86
N VAL A 42 -4.65 -37.47 24.18
CA VAL A 42 -5.04 -36.20 24.82
C VAL A 42 -6.54 -36.17 25.07
N GLY A 43 -6.92 -35.90 26.32
CA GLY A 43 -8.33 -35.75 26.72
C GLY A 43 -8.78 -34.31 27.01
N LEU A 44 -7.83 -33.38 27.22
CA LEU A 44 -8.12 -31.99 27.54
C LEU A 44 -7.00 -31.09 27.00
N VAL A 45 -7.38 -30.02 26.30
CA VAL A 45 -6.50 -28.90 25.94
C VAL A 45 -6.90 -27.68 26.76
N ILE A 46 -5.92 -27.02 27.37
CA ILE A 46 -6.11 -25.83 28.19
C ILE A 46 -5.42 -24.64 27.51
N PHE A 47 -6.20 -23.62 27.17
CA PHE A 47 -5.70 -22.33 26.70
C PHE A 47 -5.63 -21.38 27.88
N ASP A 48 -4.42 -21.13 28.37
CA ASP A 48 -4.19 -20.18 29.47
C ASP A 48 -3.94 -18.76 28.95
N GLU A 49 -4.19 -17.75 29.78
CA GLU A 49 -3.95 -16.34 29.45
C GLU A 49 -4.59 -15.88 28.12
N PHE A 50 -5.75 -16.45 27.73
CA PHE A 50 -6.33 -16.27 26.39
C PHE A 50 -6.73 -14.82 26.05
N HIS A 51 -6.79 -13.94 27.05
CA HIS A 51 -6.99 -12.50 26.87
C HIS A 51 -5.82 -11.77 26.22
N GLU A 52 -4.63 -12.38 26.13
CA GLU A 52 -3.53 -11.83 25.34
C GLU A 52 -3.84 -11.85 23.83
N ARG A 53 -4.79 -12.69 23.39
CA ARG A 53 -5.28 -12.77 22.00
C ARG A 53 -4.14 -12.86 20.99
N SER A 54 -3.17 -13.73 21.29
CA SER A 54 -2.05 -14.02 20.40
C SER A 54 -2.51 -14.75 19.14
N LEU A 55 -1.73 -14.62 18.07
CA LEU A 55 -2.00 -15.25 16.79
C LEU A 55 -2.01 -16.77 16.89
N HIS A 56 -1.10 -17.34 17.67
CA HIS A 56 -0.96 -18.78 17.84
C HIS A 56 -2.08 -19.37 18.71
N SER A 57 -2.52 -18.69 19.77
CA SER A 57 -3.66 -19.12 20.57
C SER A 57 -4.96 -19.11 19.77
N ASP A 58 -5.24 -18.03 19.03
CA ASP A 58 -6.45 -17.93 18.20
C ASP A 58 -6.47 -19.05 17.13
N LEU A 59 -5.35 -19.29 16.44
CA LEU A 59 -5.24 -20.39 15.45
C LEU A 59 -5.39 -21.76 16.10
N ALA A 60 -4.69 -22.03 17.19
CA ALA A 60 -4.74 -23.33 17.84
C ALA A 60 -6.14 -23.63 18.40
N LEU A 61 -6.86 -22.63 18.92
CA LEU A 61 -8.25 -22.80 19.34
C LEU A 61 -9.15 -23.15 18.15
N ALA A 62 -9.01 -22.45 17.02
CA ALA A 62 -9.79 -22.73 15.82
C ALA A 62 -9.57 -24.18 15.31
N LEU A 63 -8.31 -24.65 15.29
CA LEU A 63 -7.97 -26.02 14.87
C LEU A 63 -8.44 -27.09 15.88
N CYS A 64 -8.30 -26.83 17.19
CA CYS A 64 -8.85 -27.71 18.23
C CYS A 64 -10.36 -27.83 18.12
N ARG A 65 -11.06 -26.72 17.83
CA ARG A 65 -12.51 -26.70 17.69
C ARG A 65 -12.98 -27.47 16.47
N GLU A 66 -12.31 -27.29 15.33
CA GLU A 66 -12.55 -28.09 14.12
C GLU A 66 -12.34 -29.59 14.39
N THR A 67 -11.24 -29.94 15.05
CA THR A 67 -10.94 -31.31 15.47
C THR A 67 -12.05 -31.89 16.35
N GLN A 68 -12.52 -31.11 17.32
CA GLN A 68 -13.59 -31.52 18.22
C GLN A 68 -14.91 -31.76 17.48
N GLN A 69 -15.23 -30.93 16.48
CA GLN A 69 -16.46 -31.04 15.69
C GLN A 69 -16.45 -32.17 14.66
N VAL A 70 -15.27 -32.49 14.11
CA VAL A 70 -15.16 -33.43 12.97
C VAL A 70 -14.65 -34.81 13.39
N LEU A 71 -13.72 -34.90 14.35
CA LEU A 71 -12.98 -36.13 14.65
C LEU A 71 -13.09 -36.60 16.12
N ARG A 72 -13.15 -35.66 17.07
CA ARG A 72 -12.99 -35.94 18.51
C ARG A 72 -14.04 -35.20 19.35
N GLU A 73 -15.30 -35.62 19.27
CA GLU A 73 -16.38 -35.09 20.10
C GLU A 73 -16.08 -35.22 21.62
N ASP A 74 -15.21 -36.16 22.01
CA ASP A 74 -14.77 -36.39 23.38
C ASP A 74 -13.65 -35.45 23.87
N LEU A 75 -12.95 -34.76 22.95
CA LEU A 75 -11.86 -33.85 23.30
C LEU A 75 -12.42 -32.66 24.08
N ARG A 76 -11.93 -32.43 25.29
CA ARG A 76 -12.33 -31.28 26.10
C ARG A 76 -11.45 -30.08 25.79
N ILE A 77 -12.05 -28.90 25.77
CA ILE A 77 -11.36 -27.62 25.61
C ILE A 77 -11.70 -26.76 26.82
N LEU A 78 -10.69 -26.25 27.51
CA LEU A 78 -10.81 -25.27 28.59
C LEU A 78 -10.10 -23.99 28.17
N VAL A 79 -10.80 -22.86 28.20
CA VAL A 79 -10.21 -21.55 27.95
C VAL A 79 -10.22 -20.77 29.26
N MET A 80 -9.03 -20.35 29.70
CA MET A 80 -8.82 -19.56 30.89
C MET A 80 -8.47 -18.13 30.50
N SER A 81 -9.15 -17.17 31.12
CA SER A 81 -8.98 -15.75 30.84
C SER A 81 -9.25 -14.92 32.09
N ALA A 82 -8.46 -13.85 32.28
CA ALA A 82 -8.61 -12.94 33.40
C ALA A 82 -9.59 -11.78 33.11
N THR A 83 -9.75 -11.39 31.84
CA THR A 83 -10.46 -10.13 31.47
C THR A 83 -11.32 -10.21 30.21
N LEU A 84 -11.31 -11.31 29.46
CA LEU A 84 -12.20 -11.42 28.30
C LEU A 84 -13.67 -11.51 28.75
N ASP A 85 -14.55 -10.94 27.93
CA ASP A 85 -15.98 -11.19 28.02
C ASP A 85 -16.27 -12.68 27.82
N GLY A 86 -16.47 -13.37 28.95
CA GLY A 86 -16.79 -14.79 28.98
C GLY A 86 -18.06 -15.13 28.21
N ALA A 87 -18.99 -14.19 28.03
CA ALA A 87 -20.22 -14.42 27.31
C ALA A 87 -19.99 -14.51 25.79
N ALA A 88 -19.16 -13.63 25.22
CA ALA A 88 -18.82 -13.66 23.79
C ALA A 88 -18.06 -14.95 23.43
N LEU A 89 -17.12 -15.37 24.28
CA LEU A 89 -16.37 -16.60 24.10
C LEU A 89 -17.25 -17.86 24.30
N ALA A 90 -18.14 -17.86 25.30
CA ALA A 90 -19.06 -18.96 25.53
C ALA A 90 -20.10 -19.12 24.41
N ALA A 91 -20.52 -18.02 23.77
CA ALA A 91 -21.41 -18.08 22.63
C ALA A 91 -20.73 -18.71 21.40
N LEU A 92 -19.42 -18.48 21.22
CA LEU A 92 -18.65 -19.01 20.10
C LEU A 92 -18.38 -20.53 20.20
N LEU A 93 -18.21 -21.05 21.42
CA LEU A 93 -17.79 -22.44 21.65
C LEU A 93 -18.95 -23.43 21.77
N ASP A 94 -20.14 -23.09 21.24
CA ASP A 94 -21.46 -23.56 21.69
C ASP A 94 -21.68 -23.21 23.17
N PRO A 95 -22.91 -22.96 23.68
CA PRO A 95 -23.12 -22.40 25.02
C PRO A 95 -22.37 -23.16 26.13
N ALA A 96 -21.14 -22.70 26.38
CA ALA A 96 -20.17 -23.37 27.21
C ALA A 96 -20.36 -22.88 28.64
N PRO A 97 -20.26 -23.76 29.65
CA PRO A 97 -20.36 -23.32 31.04
C PRO A 97 -19.25 -22.32 31.37
N VAL A 98 -19.64 -21.10 31.74
CA VAL A 98 -18.71 -20.10 32.26
C VAL A 98 -18.51 -20.33 33.75
N VAL A 99 -17.27 -20.63 34.14
CA VAL A 99 -16.89 -20.79 35.55
C VAL A 99 -16.07 -19.57 35.98
N THR A 100 -16.64 -18.78 36.88
CA THR A 100 -15.98 -17.58 37.41
C THR A 100 -15.31 -17.90 38.75
N SER A 101 -14.00 -17.63 38.85
CA SER A 101 -13.26 -17.67 40.10
C SER A 101 -12.95 -16.25 40.56
N GLU A 102 -13.69 -15.76 41.56
CA GLU A 102 -13.42 -14.46 42.15
C GLU A 102 -12.15 -14.51 43.01
N GLY A 103 -11.10 -13.82 42.56
CA GLY A 103 -9.91 -13.61 43.36
C GLY A 103 -10.19 -12.71 44.57
N ARG A 104 -9.48 -12.91 45.68
CA ARG A 104 -9.46 -11.95 46.79
C ARG A 104 -8.60 -10.75 46.41
N GLN A 105 -9.17 -9.75 45.74
CA GLN A 105 -8.51 -8.47 45.53
C GLN A 105 -8.90 -7.51 46.65
N HIS A 106 -7.90 -7.01 47.37
CA HIS A 106 -8.08 -5.93 48.32
C HIS A 106 -8.31 -4.60 47.59
N PRO A 107 -8.97 -3.61 48.24
CA PRO A 107 -9.24 -2.32 47.61
C PRO A 107 -7.95 -1.62 47.19
N ILE A 108 -7.97 -1.01 46.00
CA ILE A 108 -6.85 -0.24 45.44
C ILE A 108 -7.28 1.22 45.31
N GLN A 109 -6.54 2.13 45.95
CA GLN A 109 -6.74 3.56 45.77
C GLN A 109 -6.05 4.02 44.49
N LEU A 110 -6.81 4.56 43.54
CA LEU A 110 -6.27 5.08 42.28
C LEU A 110 -6.00 6.57 42.36
N HIS A 111 -4.82 6.99 41.88
CA HIS A 111 -4.43 8.37 41.71
C HIS A 111 -4.05 8.63 40.26
N TYR A 112 -4.79 9.52 39.60
CA TYR A 112 -4.46 10.04 38.28
C TYR A 112 -3.53 11.24 38.43
N LEU A 113 -2.33 11.13 37.87
CA LEU A 113 -1.29 12.15 37.92
C LEU A 113 -1.24 12.86 36.57
N SER A 114 -2.07 13.90 36.41
CA SER A 114 -2.05 14.81 35.25
C SER A 114 -1.61 16.23 35.65
N GLY A 115 -0.90 16.92 34.75
CA GLY A 115 -0.71 18.37 34.82
C GLY A 115 0.66 18.92 35.24
N SER A 116 1.62 18.14 35.78
CA SER A 116 2.97 18.65 36.10
C SER A 116 4.10 17.81 35.52
N GLY A 117 4.85 18.41 34.59
CA GLY A 117 5.98 17.77 33.89
C GLY A 117 5.57 16.75 32.82
N GLU A 118 4.41 16.92 32.18
CA GLU A 118 3.99 16.09 31.03
C GLU A 118 4.93 16.22 29.82
N SER A 119 5.64 17.35 29.72
CA SER A 119 6.70 17.57 28.74
C SER A 119 8.00 16.82 29.05
N ASP A 120 8.16 16.32 30.28
CA ASP A 120 9.38 15.59 30.65
C ASP A 120 9.40 14.22 29.96
N PRO A 121 10.59 13.65 29.71
CA PRO A 121 10.68 12.26 29.26
C PRO A 121 10.00 11.31 30.25
N LEU A 122 9.32 10.27 29.73
CA LEU A 122 8.61 9.27 30.54
C LEU A 122 9.46 8.73 31.70
N PRO A 123 10.76 8.41 31.55
CA PRO A 123 11.56 7.93 32.67
C PRO A 123 11.62 8.88 33.87
N THR A 124 11.63 10.19 33.62
CA THR A 124 11.61 11.24 34.65
C THR A 124 10.26 11.31 35.34
N GLN A 125 9.17 11.22 34.58
CA GLN A 125 7.81 11.21 35.13
C GLN A 125 7.59 10.00 36.04
N VAL A 126 8.02 8.81 35.57
CA VAL A 126 7.95 7.57 36.36
C VAL A 126 8.79 7.66 37.62
N ALA A 127 10.03 8.16 37.55
CA ALA A 127 10.87 8.32 38.74
C ALA A 127 10.23 9.26 39.78
N ARG A 128 9.60 10.36 39.35
CA ARG A 128 8.86 11.28 40.23
C ARG A 128 7.67 10.60 40.90
N ALA A 129 6.93 9.77 40.17
CA ALA A 129 5.80 9.03 40.73
C ALA A 129 6.25 7.89 41.66
N ILE A 130 7.38 7.23 41.37
CA ILE A 130 8.00 6.28 42.30
C ILE A 130 8.36 6.96 43.62
N ARG A 131 8.92 8.18 43.59
CA ARG A 131 9.18 8.94 44.82
C ARG A 131 7.91 9.17 45.63
N ARG A 132 6.78 9.47 44.98
CA ARG A 132 5.47 9.59 45.65
C ARG A 132 4.99 8.23 46.17
N ALA A 133 5.15 7.15 45.42
CA ALA A 133 4.79 5.80 45.85
C ALA A 133 5.61 5.34 47.08
N LEU A 134 6.89 5.73 47.16
CA LEU A 134 7.77 5.44 48.29
C LEU A 134 7.39 6.20 49.58
N THR A 135 6.52 7.21 49.53
CA THR A 135 5.97 7.79 50.77
C THR A 135 4.90 6.92 51.41
N HIS A 136 4.37 5.92 50.69
CA HIS A 136 3.47 4.93 51.28
C HIS A 136 4.25 4.11 52.33
N PRO A 137 3.74 3.93 53.57
CA PRO A 137 4.53 3.42 54.69
C PRO A 137 5.05 2.00 54.48
N ASP A 138 4.24 1.13 53.85
CA ASP A 138 4.57 -0.29 53.65
C ASP A 138 4.58 -0.73 52.18
N GLY A 139 5.38 -1.77 51.92
CA GLY A 139 5.39 -2.59 50.71
C GLY A 139 6.16 -2.04 49.51
N ASP A 140 6.48 -2.93 48.59
CA ASP A 140 7.32 -2.67 47.43
C ASP A 140 6.55 -1.92 46.32
N VAL A 141 7.32 -1.26 45.44
CA VAL A 141 6.79 -0.51 44.31
C VAL A 141 7.04 -1.28 43.01
N LEU A 142 6.00 -1.45 42.20
CA LEU A 142 6.10 -1.96 40.84
C LEU A 142 5.81 -0.84 39.85
N ALA A 143 6.72 -0.56 38.92
CA ALA A 143 6.51 0.43 37.87
C ALA A 143 6.50 -0.21 36.48
N PHE A 144 5.49 0.12 35.68
CA PHE A 144 5.36 -0.35 34.30
C PHE A 144 5.91 0.66 33.31
N LEU A 145 6.83 0.21 32.46
CA LEU A 145 7.46 0.99 31.39
C LEU A 145 7.39 0.23 30.06
N PRO A 146 7.39 0.95 28.91
CA PRO A 146 7.19 0.32 27.61
C PRO A 146 8.40 -0.48 27.12
N GLY A 147 9.60 -0.33 27.70
CA GLY A 147 10.73 -1.18 27.34
C GLY A 147 12.04 -0.89 28.08
N VAL A 148 13.09 -1.60 27.65
CA VAL A 148 14.38 -1.68 28.37
C VAL A 148 15.08 -0.34 28.50
N ALA A 149 15.10 0.48 27.44
CA ALA A 149 15.76 1.78 27.46
C ALA A 149 15.14 2.70 28.53
N GLU A 150 13.81 2.71 28.61
CA GLU A 150 13.08 3.46 29.62
C GLU A 150 13.32 2.90 31.03
N ILE A 151 13.30 1.57 31.19
CA ILE A 151 13.58 0.89 32.47
C ILE A 151 14.95 1.28 33.00
N LEU A 152 16.00 1.19 32.18
CA LEU A 152 17.37 1.47 32.62
C LEU A 152 17.56 2.95 32.98
N ARG A 153 16.98 3.87 32.20
CA ARG A 153 17.04 5.30 32.50
C ARG A 153 16.27 5.66 33.76
N THR A 154 15.11 5.06 34.00
CA THR A 154 14.39 5.22 35.28
C THR A 154 15.18 4.61 36.43
N ALA A 155 15.82 3.46 36.23
CA ALA A 155 16.62 2.82 37.28
C ALA A 155 17.77 3.70 37.75
N GLU A 156 18.48 4.36 36.83
CA GLU A 156 19.54 5.31 37.13
C GLU A 156 19.02 6.50 37.95
N LEU A 157 17.90 7.09 37.52
CA LEU A 157 17.27 8.21 38.23
C LEU A 157 16.80 7.82 39.64
N VAL A 158 16.20 6.65 39.81
CA VAL A 158 15.73 6.18 41.12
C VAL A 158 16.91 5.89 42.04
N ARG A 159 17.94 5.16 41.57
CA ARG A 159 19.15 4.86 42.37
C ARG A 159 19.86 6.12 42.84
N SER A 160 19.88 7.16 42.02
CA SER A 160 20.55 8.42 42.33
C SER A 160 19.81 9.22 43.42
N ASN A 161 18.48 9.15 43.45
CA ASN A 161 17.64 9.89 44.39
C ASN A 161 17.26 9.10 45.65
N HIS A 162 17.31 7.77 45.59
CA HIS A 162 16.91 6.84 46.65
C HIS A 162 17.93 5.70 46.79
N PRO A 163 19.13 5.95 47.34
CA PRO A 163 20.16 4.92 47.51
C PRO A 163 19.77 3.81 48.51
N GLU A 164 18.75 4.05 49.34
CA GLU A 164 18.23 3.12 50.34
C GLU A 164 17.36 2.00 49.77
N VAL A 165 16.80 2.18 48.56
CA VAL A 165 15.88 1.19 47.95
C VAL A 165 16.59 0.29 46.94
N MET A 166 16.10 -0.95 46.84
CA MET A 166 16.63 -1.93 45.90
C MET A 166 15.92 -1.85 44.55
N VAL A 167 16.63 -1.35 43.54
CA VAL A 167 16.09 -1.16 42.19
C VAL A 167 16.38 -2.36 41.30
N HIS A 168 15.34 -3.10 40.94
CA HIS A 168 15.40 -4.31 40.11
C HIS A 168 14.70 -4.08 38.76
N PRO A 169 15.41 -4.17 37.63
CA PRO A 169 14.75 -4.28 36.33
C PRO A 169 14.09 -5.66 36.18
N LEU A 170 12.99 -5.74 35.41
CA LEU A 170 12.32 -6.99 35.06
C LEU A 170 11.82 -6.96 33.59
N TYR A 171 12.51 -7.67 32.71
CA TYR A 171 12.16 -7.84 31.30
C TYR A 171 12.66 -9.20 30.78
N GLY A 172 12.11 -9.69 29.66
CA GLY A 172 12.29 -11.07 29.19
C GLY A 172 13.75 -11.50 28.97
N ASP A 173 14.62 -10.59 28.52
CA ASP A 173 16.03 -10.88 28.23
C ASP A 173 16.96 -10.94 29.46
N LEU A 174 16.43 -10.78 30.68
CA LEU A 174 17.25 -10.81 31.88
C LEU A 174 17.75 -12.23 32.21
N PRO A 175 18.97 -12.37 32.75
CA PRO A 175 19.44 -13.65 33.30
C PRO A 175 18.48 -14.22 34.36
N PRO A 176 18.26 -15.54 34.44
CA PRO A 176 17.31 -16.15 35.37
C PRO A 176 17.50 -15.73 36.84
N ALA A 177 18.75 -15.61 37.30
CA ALA A 177 19.06 -15.16 38.66
C ALA A 177 18.58 -13.71 38.92
N GLN A 178 18.67 -12.82 37.93
CA GLN A 178 18.22 -11.44 38.06
C GLN A 178 16.69 -11.35 38.02
N GLN A 179 16.02 -12.15 37.19
CA GLN A 179 14.57 -12.27 37.20
C GLN A 179 14.08 -12.74 38.57
N GLN A 180 14.68 -13.80 39.11
CA GLN A 180 14.32 -14.34 40.42
C GLN A 180 14.49 -13.31 41.55
N ALA A 181 15.57 -12.51 41.53
CA ALA A 181 15.77 -11.43 42.50
C ALA A 181 14.68 -10.34 42.41
N ALA A 182 14.14 -10.08 41.23
CA ALA A 182 13.02 -9.15 41.07
C ALA A 182 11.69 -9.71 41.62
N LEU A 183 11.49 -11.03 41.59
CA LEU A 183 10.26 -11.70 42.03
C LEU A 183 10.16 -11.88 43.56
N LEU A 184 11.26 -12.27 44.19
CA LEU A 184 11.29 -12.63 45.62
C LEU A 184 11.53 -11.40 46.52
N PRO A 185 11.08 -11.40 47.78
CA PRO A 185 11.41 -10.35 48.74
C PRO A 185 12.94 -10.16 48.89
N ASP A 186 13.40 -8.93 49.19
CA ASP A 186 14.83 -8.70 49.47
C ASP A 186 15.23 -9.47 50.75
N PRO A 187 16.30 -10.29 50.72
CA PRO A 187 16.71 -11.08 51.89
C PRO A 187 17.06 -10.26 53.13
N ALA A 188 17.45 -8.98 52.96
CA ALA A 188 17.76 -8.07 54.06
C ALA A 188 16.54 -7.22 54.48
N GLY A 189 15.34 -7.51 53.95
CA GLY A 189 14.10 -6.81 54.27
C GLY A 189 14.04 -5.38 53.72
N ARG A 190 14.93 -5.00 52.79
CA ARG A 190 14.91 -3.66 52.19
C ARG A 190 13.77 -3.53 51.20
N ARG A 191 13.24 -2.31 51.11
CA ARG A 191 12.19 -1.98 50.16
C ARG A 191 12.69 -2.05 48.73
N LYS A 192 11.90 -2.65 47.84
CA LYS A 192 12.21 -2.81 46.43
C LYS A 192 11.41 -1.89 45.54
N VAL A 193 12.04 -1.49 44.45
CA VAL A 193 11.40 -0.88 43.28
C VAL A 193 11.66 -1.80 42.09
N VAL A 194 10.62 -2.47 41.62
CA VAL A 194 10.68 -3.32 40.43
C VAL A 194 10.23 -2.50 39.22
N LEU A 195 11.08 -2.41 38.20
CA LEU A 195 10.83 -1.68 36.95
C LEU A 195 10.61 -2.69 35.83
N ALA A 196 9.36 -2.86 35.40
CA ALA A 196 8.95 -3.97 34.54
C ALA A 196 8.31 -3.52 33.22
N THR A 197 8.40 -4.41 32.22
CA THR A 197 7.50 -4.37 31.05
C THR A 197 6.19 -5.09 31.36
N THR A 198 5.39 -5.39 30.33
CA THR A 198 4.17 -6.21 30.42
C THR A 198 4.39 -7.60 31.01
N ILE A 199 5.62 -8.09 31.15
CA ILE A 199 5.91 -9.41 31.75
C ILE A 199 5.41 -9.54 33.20
N ALA A 200 5.28 -8.42 33.92
CA ALA A 200 4.74 -8.39 35.28
C ALA A 200 3.21 -8.19 35.33
N GLU A 201 2.55 -8.02 34.17
CA GLU A 201 1.12 -7.70 34.08
C GLU A 201 0.23 -8.92 34.32
N THR A 202 0.62 -10.10 33.84
CA THR A 202 -0.14 -11.36 33.87
C THR A 202 0.70 -12.50 34.47
N SER A 203 1.81 -12.84 33.82
CA SER A 203 2.49 -14.14 33.99
C SER A 203 3.35 -14.33 35.25
N LEU A 204 3.68 -13.24 35.97
CA LEU A 204 4.61 -13.30 37.12
C LEU A 204 3.99 -12.73 38.39
N THR A 205 4.07 -13.47 39.49
CA THR A 205 3.69 -12.97 40.81
C THR A 205 4.92 -12.40 41.50
N ILE A 206 4.92 -11.08 41.71
CA ILE A 206 5.94 -10.38 42.49
C ILE A 206 5.39 -10.25 43.90
N GLU A 207 6.10 -10.81 44.88
CA GLU A 207 5.72 -10.72 46.28
C GLU A 207 6.02 -9.33 46.83
N GLY A 208 5.28 -8.91 47.86
CA GLY A 208 5.56 -7.66 48.58
C GLY A 208 5.01 -6.37 47.95
N ILE A 209 4.48 -6.40 46.72
CA ILE A 209 3.96 -5.18 46.07
C ILE A 209 2.75 -4.60 46.84
N ARG A 210 2.78 -3.29 47.09
CA ARG A 210 1.67 -2.48 47.63
C ARG A 210 1.40 -1.21 46.84
N ALA A 211 2.34 -0.77 46.03
CA ALA A 211 2.18 0.40 45.17
C ALA A 211 2.52 0.06 43.72
N VAL A 212 1.68 0.50 42.79
CA VAL A 212 1.91 0.39 41.35
C VAL A 212 2.04 1.78 40.74
N VAL A 213 3.01 1.97 39.86
CA VAL A 213 3.16 3.18 39.03
C VAL A 213 3.03 2.75 37.57
N ASP A 214 1.98 3.18 36.89
CA ASP A 214 1.77 2.87 35.48
C ASP A 214 2.15 4.04 34.59
N GLY A 215 3.16 3.83 33.74
CA GLY A 215 3.57 4.79 32.72
C GLY A 215 2.50 5.04 31.65
N GLY A 216 1.52 4.15 31.52
CA GLY A 216 0.40 4.30 30.58
C GLY A 216 0.74 3.96 29.13
N TYR A 217 1.87 3.28 28.91
CA TYR A 217 2.32 2.85 27.59
C TYR A 217 2.71 1.36 27.60
N THR A 218 2.61 0.76 26.43
CA THR A 218 3.12 -0.57 26.11
C THR A 218 3.77 -0.56 24.73
N ARG A 219 4.57 -1.58 24.43
CA ARG A 219 5.26 -1.71 23.15
C ARG A 219 4.76 -2.97 22.46
N VAL A 220 4.11 -2.80 21.31
CA VAL A 220 3.45 -3.89 20.58
C VAL A 220 4.05 -4.04 19.18
N PRO A 221 4.19 -5.28 18.68
CA PRO A 221 4.49 -5.51 17.28
C PRO A 221 3.31 -5.07 16.41
N ARG A 222 3.58 -4.31 15.34
CA ARG A 222 2.62 -3.97 14.29
C ARG A 222 3.19 -4.29 12.93
N PHE A 223 2.53 -5.18 12.21
CA PHE A 223 2.81 -5.45 10.81
C PHE A 223 2.34 -4.30 9.96
N ASP A 224 3.23 -3.78 9.11
CA ASP A 224 2.88 -2.85 8.06
C ASP A 224 2.79 -3.60 6.73
N PRO A 225 1.57 -3.84 6.20
CA PRO A 225 1.37 -4.51 4.92
C PRO A 225 2.11 -3.84 3.77
N ARG A 226 2.36 -2.53 3.85
CA ARG A 226 3.08 -1.83 2.79
C ARG A 226 4.53 -2.30 2.77
N THR A 227 5.20 -2.41 3.90
CA THR A 227 6.62 -2.79 3.95
C THR A 227 6.82 -4.30 4.00
N GLY A 228 5.82 -5.03 4.47
CA GLY A 228 5.93 -6.45 4.79
C GLY A 228 6.80 -6.68 6.03
N PHE A 229 6.82 -5.74 6.99
CA PHE A 229 7.58 -5.85 8.23
C PHE A 229 6.73 -5.58 9.45
N THR A 230 7.09 -6.28 10.52
CA THR A 230 6.63 -5.99 11.87
C THR A 230 7.57 -5.01 12.55
N ARG A 231 7.07 -3.84 12.95
CA ARG A 231 7.80 -2.85 13.75
C ARG A 231 7.26 -2.82 15.17
N LEU A 232 8.10 -2.45 16.14
CA LEU A 232 7.64 -2.19 17.50
C LEU A 232 7.11 -0.76 17.60
N GLU A 233 5.84 -0.62 17.96
CA GLU A 233 5.19 0.67 18.18
C GLU A 233 4.88 0.86 19.66
N THR A 234 5.19 2.04 20.20
CA THR A 234 4.80 2.40 21.57
C THR A 234 3.42 3.01 21.53
N VAL A 235 2.44 2.33 22.13
CA VAL A 235 1.04 2.73 22.14
C VAL A 235 0.56 2.94 23.58
N ARG A 236 -0.57 3.63 23.74
CA ARG A 236 -1.23 3.72 25.05
C ARG A 236 -1.74 2.35 25.47
N VAL A 237 -1.74 2.11 26.79
CA VAL A 237 -2.36 0.92 27.37
C VAL A 237 -3.87 0.95 27.18
N THR A 238 -4.48 -0.23 27.22
CA THR A 238 -5.94 -0.40 27.26
C THR A 238 -6.46 -0.28 28.69
N GLN A 239 -7.77 -0.09 28.85
CA GLN A 239 -8.39 0.06 30.18
C GLN A 239 -8.19 -1.22 31.01
N ASP A 240 -8.50 -2.39 30.43
CA ASP A 240 -8.32 -3.69 31.09
C ASP A 240 -6.86 -3.94 31.52
N ALA A 241 -5.88 -3.63 30.67
CA ALA A 241 -4.46 -3.73 31.01
C ALA A 241 -4.09 -2.79 32.16
N ALA A 242 -4.56 -1.55 32.13
CA ALA A 242 -4.31 -0.59 33.22
C ALA A 242 -4.95 -1.02 34.55
N ASP A 243 -6.09 -1.70 34.50
CA ASP A 243 -6.76 -2.26 35.68
C ASP A 243 -6.02 -3.49 36.21
N GLN A 244 -5.57 -4.40 35.33
CA GLN A 244 -4.73 -5.54 35.71
C GLN A 244 -3.42 -5.10 36.36
N ARG A 245 -2.76 -4.08 35.78
CA ARG A 245 -1.53 -3.47 36.33
C ARG A 245 -1.77 -2.93 37.73
N ALA A 246 -2.82 -2.11 37.92
CA ALA A 246 -3.19 -1.60 39.24
C ALA A 246 -3.52 -2.73 40.23
N GLY A 247 -4.19 -3.78 39.75
CA GLY A 247 -4.52 -5.02 40.47
C GLY A 247 -3.32 -5.67 41.17
N ARG A 248 -2.10 -5.46 40.67
CA ARG A 248 -0.86 -5.96 41.29
C ARG A 248 -0.61 -5.39 42.69
N ALA A 249 -1.12 -4.20 42.99
CA ALA A 249 -1.04 -3.61 44.33
C ALA A 249 -1.99 -4.27 45.36
N GLY A 250 -3.11 -4.84 44.90
CA GLY A 250 -4.19 -5.33 45.76
C GLY A 250 -4.11 -6.82 46.14
N ARG A 251 -3.01 -7.52 45.81
CA ARG A 251 -2.91 -8.99 45.96
C ARG A 251 -2.74 -9.48 47.39
N LEU A 252 -2.01 -8.72 48.22
CA LEU A 252 -1.60 -9.13 49.57
C LEU A 252 -2.23 -8.25 50.67
N GLY A 253 -2.95 -7.21 50.29
CA GLY A 253 -3.55 -6.21 51.18
C GLY A 253 -3.97 -4.96 50.39
N PRO A 254 -4.60 -3.97 51.05
CA PRO A 254 -4.93 -2.69 50.41
C PRO A 254 -3.69 -2.05 49.79
N GLY A 255 -3.86 -1.49 48.60
CA GLY A 255 -2.74 -0.94 47.83
C GLY A 255 -3.09 0.37 47.14
N VAL A 256 -2.10 0.94 46.45
CA VAL A 256 -2.24 2.21 45.73
C VAL A 256 -1.75 2.08 44.29
N GLY A 257 -2.48 2.68 43.35
CA GLY A 257 -2.11 2.75 41.93
C GLY A 257 -1.95 4.19 41.48
N TYR A 258 -0.80 4.53 40.90
CA TYR A 258 -0.52 5.83 40.30
C TYR A 258 -0.51 5.71 38.79
N ARG A 259 -1.42 6.41 38.11
CA ARG A 259 -1.56 6.44 36.66
C ARG A 259 -0.99 7.76 36.13
N LEU A 260 0.00 7.72 35.25
CA LEU A 260 0.64 8.92 34.68
C LEU A 260 -0.17 9.57 33.54
N TRP A 261 -1.49 9.59 33.69
CA TRP A 261 -2.41 10.24 32.78
C TRP A 261 -3.65 10.73 33.54
N SER A 262 -4.45 11.59 32.89
CA SER A 262 -5.67 12.13 33.49
C SER A 262 -6.80 11.09 33.51
N GLU A 263 -7.74 11.27 34.43
CA GLU A 263 -8.97 10.46 34.48
C GLU A 263 -9.79 10.60 33.18
N GLY A 264 -9.85 11.80 32.61
CA GLY A 264 -10.51 12.02 31.32
C GLY A 264 -9.85 11.26 30.17
N LEU A 265 -8.51 11.18 30.13
CA LEU A 265 -7.82 10.35 29.13
C LEU A 265 -8.06 8.85 29.38
N HIS A 266 -8.20 8.42 30.64
CA HIS A 266 -8.48 7.03 30.97
C HIS A 266 -9.77 6.52 30.33
N GLN A 267 -10.85 7.32 30.39
CA GLN A 267 -12.13 7.00 29.78
C GLN A 267 -12.07 6.91 28.24
N GLN A 268 -11.06 7.54 27.62
CA GLN A 268 -10.84 7.51 26.16
C GLN A 268 -9.90 6.37 25.72
N LEU A 269 -9.26 5.66 26.66
CA LEU A 269 -8.45 4.49 26.31
C LEU A 269 -9.33 3.41 25.70
N ALA A 270 -8.77 2.62 24.78
CA ALA A 270 -9.48 1.46 24.25
C ALA A 270 -9.80 0.48 25.40
N PRO A 271 -11.01 -0.09 25.45
CA PRO A 271 -11.43 -0.95 26.56
C PRO A 271 -10.61 -2.25 26.62
N HIS A 272 -10.31 -2.82 25.46
CA HIS A 272 -9.61 -4.09 25.31
C HIS A 272 -8.50 -4.01 24.27
N ARG A 273 -7.57 -4.94 24.34
CA ARG A 273 -6.47 -5.10 23.39
C ARG A 273 -7.00 -5.50 22.01
N THR A 274 -6.40 -4.94 20.96
CA THR A 274 -6.61 -5.42 19.59
C THR A 274 -6.00 -6.82 19.45
N PRO A 275 -6.75 -7.82 18.97
CA PRO A 275 -6.22 -9.16 18.72
C PRO A 275 -5.06 -9.14 17.72
N GLU A 276 -4.02 -9.94 17.97
CA GLU A 276 -2.80 -9.97 17.14
C GLU A 276 -3.11 -10.34 15.68
N ILE A 277 -4.11 -11.19 15.44
CA ILE A 277 -4.57 -11.60 14.09
C ILE A 277 -4.98 -10.43 13.18
N LEU A 278 -5.33 -9.27 13.74
CA LEU A 278 -5.68 -8.08 12.96
C LEU A 278 -4.45 -7.24 12.56
N GLU A 279 -3.34 -7.38 13.27
CA GLU A 279 -2.18 -6.48 13.16
C GLU A 279 -0.87 -7.20 12.86
N ALA A 280 -0.86 -8.54 12.72
CA ALA A 280 0.34 -9.35 12.48
C ALA A 280 0.50 -9.80 11.01
N ASP A 281 1.69 -10.31 10.68
CA ASP A 281 1.94 -11.02 9.43
C ASP A 281 1.21 -12.37 9.45
N LEU A 282 0.31 -12.59 8.48
CA LEU A 282 -0.49 -13.81 8.40
C LEU A 282 0.15 -14.92 7.56
N ALA A 283 1.34 -14.72 6.99
CA ALA A 283 2.02 -15.76 6.21
C ALA A 283 2.23 -17.08 6.98
N PRO A 284 2.65 -17.09 8.27
CA PRO A 284 2.72 -18.33 9.04
C PRO A 284 1.35 -19.01 9.16
N VAL A 285 0.30 -18.26 9.51
CA VAL A 285 -1.05 -18.80 9.70
C VAL A 285 -1.63 -19.35 8.41
N VAL A 286 -1.51 -18.63 7.30
CA VAL A 286 -2.03 -19.08 6.00
C VAL A 286 -1.33 -20.35 5.55
N LEU A 287 -0.03 -20.51 5.82
CA LEU A 287 0.69 -21.74 5.50
C LEU A 287 0.22 -22.92 6.36
N GLU A 288 0.02 -22.70 7.66
CA GLU A 288 -0.56 -23.70 8.59
C GLU A 288 -1.97 -24.13 8.14
N LEU A 289 -2.83 -23.17 7.78
CA LEU A 289 -4.19 -23.44 7.29
C LEU A 289 -4.19 -24.21 5.96
N ALA A 290 -3.27 -23.89 5.05
CA ALA A 290 -3.13 -24.63 3.80
C ALA A 290 -2.69 -26.09 4.02
N GLN A 291 -1.83 -26.35 5.01
CA GLN A 291 -1.49 -27.72 5.42
C GLN A 291 -2.67 -28.46 6.04
N TRP A 292 -3.50 -27.76 6.80
CA TRP A 292 -4.73 -28.32 7.37
C TRP A 292 -5.80 -28.64 6.30
N GLY A 293 -5.67 -28.10 5.10
CA GLY A 293 -6.61 -28.28 4.00
C GLY A 293 -7.72 -27.23 3.93
N VAL A 294 -7.56 -26.11 4.65
CA VAL A 294 -8.54 -25.02 4.68
C VAL A 294 -8.37 -24.09 3.48
N ALA A 295 -9.32 -24.12 2.55
CA ALA A 295 -9.33 -23.23 1.39
C ALA A 295 -9.87 -21.83 1.72
N ASP A 296 -10.97 -21.77 2.48
CA ASP A 296 -11.55 -20.55 3.02
C ASP A 296 -11.28 -20.45 4.52
N VAL A 297 -10.43 -19.50 4.91
CA VAL A 297 -10.08 -19.27 6.31
C VAL A 297 -11.31 -19.01 7.18
N ARG A 298 -12.39 -18.47 6.62
CA ARG A 298 -13.63 -18.16 7.37
C ARG A 298 -14.52 -19.37 7.63
N SER A 299 -14.19 -20.54 7.07
CA SER A 299 -14.89 -21.79 7.36
C SER A 299 -14.65 -22.29 8.79
N LEU A 300 -13.51 -21.93 9.40
CA LEU A 300 -13.20 -22.27 10.78
C LEU A 300 -13.90 -21.33 11.79
N THR A 301 -14.01 -21.81 13.02
CA THR A 301 -14.56 -21.04 14.14
C THR A 301 -13.51 -20.07 14.70
N TRP A 302 -13.62 -18.79 14.37
CA TRP A 302 -12.74 -17.73 14.87
C TRP A 302 -13.47 -16.79 15.85
N LEU A 303 -12.80 -16.38 16.92
CA LEU A 303 -13.27 -15.28 17.75
C LEU A 303 -13.15 -13.93 17.02
N THR A 304 -12.10 -13.78 16.23
CA THR A 304 -11.95 -12.66 15.30
C THR A 304 -11.38 -13.21 14.00
N PRO A 305 -12.13 -13.19 12.89
CA PRO A 305 -11.67 -13.78 11.65
C PRO A 305 -10.49 -12.99 11.07
N PRO A 306 -9.52 -13.66 10.41
CA PRO A 306 -8.39 -12.99 9.79
C PRO A 306 -8.85 -12.00 8.70
N PRO A 307 -8.24 -10.79 8.60
CA PRO A 307 -8.59 -9.82 7.58
C PRO A 307 -8.39 -10.35 6.15
N PRO A 308 -9.36 -10.16 5.22
CA PRO A 308 -9.24 -10.67 3.86
C PRO A 308 -8.03 -10.12 3.10
N GLY A 309 -7.73 -8.83 3.24
CA GLY A 309 -6.58 -8.19 2.58
C GLY A 309 -5.23 -8.74 3.05
N ALA A 310 -5.05 -8.89 4.38
CA ALA A 310 -3.84 -9.47 4.95
C ALA A 310 -3.69 -10.96 4.57
N THR A 311 -4.80 -11.70 4.53
CA THR A 311 -4.82 -13.11 4.08
C THR A 311 -4.44 -13.24 2.60
N GLY A 312 -4.95 -12.35 1.74
CA GLY A 312 -4.59 -12.30 0.31
C GLY A 312 -3.11 -12.02 0.10
N GLN A 313 -2.56 -11.03 0.82
CA GLN A 313 -1.14 -10.70 0.78
C GLN A 313 -0.25 -11.86 1.26
N ALA A 314 -0.61 -12.51 2.36
CA ALA A 314 0.08 -13.69 2.86
C ALA A 314 0.09 -14.81 1.82
N ARG A 315 -1.04 -15.05 1.14
CA ARG A 315 -1.15 -16.04 0.07
C ARG A 315 -0.28 -15.69 -1.13
N GLU A 316 -0.26 -14.43 -1.57
CA GLU A 316 0.62 -13.96 -2.65
C GLU A 316 2.09 -14.20 -2.32
N LEU A 317 2.53 -13.84 -1.12
CA LEU A 317 3.89 -14.10 -0.65
C LEU A 317 4.21 -15.60 -0.67
N LEU A 318 3.34 -16.44 -0.11
CA LEU A 318 3.60 -17.87 -0.06
C LEU A 318 3.61 -18.52 -1.46
N ASN A 319 2.83 -18.02 -2.42
CA ASN A 319 2.92 -18.43 -3.82
C ASN A 319 4.27 -17.99 -4.44
N GLN A 320 4.72 -16.76 -4.18
CA GLN A 320 6.03 -16.28 -4.64
C GLN A 320 7.19 -17.12 -4.07
N LEU A 321 7.08 -17.57 -2.82
CA LEU A 321 8.05 -18.47 -2.18
C LEU A 321 7.90 -19.94 -2.63
N GLY A 322 6.96 -20.24 -3.53
CA GLY A 322 6.65 -21.60 -3.97
C GLY A 322 6.12 -22.51 -2.87
N ALA A 323 5.66 -21.95 -1.75
CA ALA A 323 5.07 -22.69 -0.63
C ALA A 323 3.62 -23.09 -0.90
N LEU A 324 2.92 -22.31 -1.73
CA LEU A 324 1.56 -22.59 -2.21
C LEU A 324 1.50 -22.62 -3.74
N ASP A 325 0.51 -23.34 -4.25
CA ASP A 325 -0.02 -23.24 -5.62
C ASP A 325 -1.50 -22.84 -5.54
N GLY A 326 -1.75 -21.55 -5.74
CA GLY A 326 -3.03 -20.91 -5.44
C GLY A 326 -3.32 -20.97 -3.93
N VAL A 327 -4.14 -21.94 -3.53
CA VAL A 327 -4.53 -22.20 -2.12
C VAL A 327 -3.95 -23.51 -1.57
N ARG A 328 -3.39 -24.37 -2.42
CA ARG A 328 -2.91 -25.69 -2.01
C ARG A 328 -1.48 -25.60 -1.55
N ILE A 329 -1.14 -26.33 -0.49
CA ILE A 329 0.25 -26.43 -0.06
C ILE A 329 1.09 -27.30 -1.00
N THR A 330 2.30 -26.85 -1.32
CA THR A 330 3.27 -27.61 -2.12
C THR A 330 4.17 -28.47 -1.22
N ASP A 331 4.94 -29.40 -1.79
CA ASP A 331 5.96 -30.15 -1.04
C ASP A 331 7.01 -29.24 -0.40
N ARG A 332 7.33 -28.13 -1.07
CA ARG A 332 8.17 -27.08 -0.52
C ARG A 332 7.51 -26.41 0.68
N GLY A 333 6.24 -26.05 0.60
CA GLY A 333 5.48 -25.49 1.72
C GLY A 333 5.46 -26.44 2.93
N ARG A 334 5.30 -27.74 2.71
CA ARG A 334 5.40 -28.77 3.76
C ARG A 334 6.79 -28.82 4.39
N ALA A 335 7.84 -28.75 3.58
CA ALA A 335 9.22 -28.69 4.08
C ALA A 335 9.45 -27.41 4.90
N MET A 336 8.89 -26.28 4.49
CA MET A 336 8.99 -25.01 5.21
C MET A 336 8.32 -25.08 6.59
N LEU A 337 7.12 -25.68 6.71
CA LEU A 337 6.41 -25.83 7.99
C LEU A 337 7.15 -26.69 9.02
N ARG A 338 7.98 -27.64 8.56
CA ARG A 338 8.80 -28.48 9.46
C ARG A 338 9.86 -27.66 10.19
N LEU A 339 10.27 -26.52 9.63
CA LEU A 339 11.24 -25.64 10.25
C LEU A 339 10.52 -24.67 11.20
N PRO A 340 10.92 -24.59 12.48
CA PRO A 340 10.21 -23.77 13.46
C PRO A 340 10.52 -22.27 13.34
N THR A 341 10.19 -21.65 12.20
CA THR A 341 10.46 -20.24 11.91
C THR A 341 9.45 -19.66 10.91
N HIS A 342 9.58 -18.37 10.62
CA HIS A 342 8.78 -17.67 9.62
C HIS A 342 8.99 -18.29 8.21
N PRO A 343 7.95 -18.40 7.36
CA PRO A 343 8.06 -18.97 6.01
C PRO A 343 9.22 -18.41 5.18
N ARG A 344 9.52 -17.12 5.27
CA ARG A 344 10.67 -16.51 4.57
C ARG A 344 12.01 -17.10 4.99
N VAL A 345 12.22 -17.25 6.30
CA VAL A 345 13.47 -17.79 6.85
C VAL A 345 13.55 -19.30 6.58
N ALA A 346 12.42 -20.01 6.66
CA ALA A 346 12.35 -21.42 6.28
C ALA A 346 12.72 -21.62 4.80
N HIS A 347 12.19 -20.80 3.91
CA HIS A 347 12.52 -20.80 2.49
C HIS A 347 14.02 -20.53 2.26
N LEU A 348 14.60 -19.54 2.95
CA LEU A 348 16.03 -19.23 2.91
C LEU A 348 16.90 -20.42 3.34
N LEU A 349 16.54 -21.10 4.43
CA LEU A 349 17.27 -22.27 4.92
C LEU A 349 17.25 -23.42 3.91
N LEU A 350 16.09 -23.67 3.28
CA LEU A 350 15.95 -24.70 2.25
C LEU A 350 16.69 -24.35 0.96
N GLU A 351 16.68 -23.09 0.51
CA GLU A 351 17.50 -22.64 -0.61
C GLU A 351 18.99 -22.75 -0.31
N GLY A 352 19.39 -22.38 0.92
CA GLY A 352 20.76 -22.57 1.38
C GLY A 352 21.18 -24.03 1.34
N GLN A 353 20.31 -24.95 1.73
CA GLN A 353 20.57 -26.38 1.61
C GLN A 353 20.73 -26.82 0.16
N ALA A 354 19.82 -26.42 -0.73
CA ALA A 354 19.87 -26.76 -2.15
C ALA A 354 21.13 -26.21 -2.86
N ALA A 355 21.60 -25.03 -2.44
CA ALA A 355 22.77 -24.37 -3.00
C ALA A 355 24.11 -24.80 -2.36
N GLY A 356 24.12 -25.73 -1.39
CA GLY A 356 25.34 -26.12 -0.66
C GLY A 356 25.87 -25.04 0.30
N LEU A 357 25.02 -24.09 0.68
CA LEU A 357 25.31 -22.95 1.55
C LEU A 357 24.66 -23.09 2.95
N THR A 358 24.31 -24.31 3.37
CA THR A 358 23.53 -24.57 4.59
C THR A 358 24.11 -23.89 5.83
N ALA A 359 25.43 -23.97 6.05
CA ALA A 359 26.06 -23.35 7.22
C ALA A 359 25.90 -21.82 7.21
N LEU A 360 26.13 -21.19 6.06
CA LEU A 360 25.89 -19.75 5.87
C LEU A 360 24.42 -19.40 6.09
N ALA A 361 23.49 -20.21 5.57
CA ALA A 361 22.06 -20.02 5.75
C ALA A 361 21.65 -20.07 7.22
N THR A 362 22.25 -20.94 8.04
CA THR A 362 22.00 -20.96 9.49
C THR A 362 22.48 -19.70 10.21
N ASP A 363 23.63 -19.14 9.80
CA ASP A 363 24.15 -17.89 10.34
C ASP A 363 23.24 -16.71 9.96
N VAL A 364 22.83 -16.64 8.67
CA VAL A 364 21.93 -15.59 8.16
C VAL A 364 20.55 -15.68 8.79
N ALA A 365 19.96 -16.88 8.89
CA ALA A 365 18.67 -17.08 9.55
C ALA A 365 18.69 -16.60 11.01
N ALA A 366 19.75 -16.91 11.75
CA ALA A 366 19.88 -16.47 13.13
C ALA A 366 20.01 -14.94 13.24
N LEU A 367 20.74 -14.30 12.33
CA LEU A 367 20.86 -12.84 12.27
C LEU A 367 19.56 -12.13 11.87
N LEU A 368 18.70 -12.77 11.07
CA LEU A 368 17.40 -12.21 10.69
C LEU A 368 16.36 -12.32 11.81
N GLU A 369 16.48 -13.31 12.68
CA GLU A 369 15.55 -13.54 13.80
C GLU A 369 15.96 -12.79 15.09
N GLU A 370 17.24 -12.50 15.27
CA GLU A 370 17.77 -11.78 16.42
C GLU A 370 18.01 -10.30 16.12
N ARG A 371 18.23 -9.52 17.18
CA ARG A 371 18.65 -8.12 17.04
C ARG A 371 20.04 -8.02 16.39
N ASP A 372 20.28 -6.94 15.64
CA ASP A 372 21.62 -6.64 15.11
C ASP A 372 22.64 -6.53 16.26
N PRO A 373 23.72 -7.34 16.26
CA PRO A 373 24.76 -7.30 17.28
C PRO A 373 25.71 -6.10 17.12
N LEU A 374 25.68 -5.41 15.98
CA LEU A 374 26.55 -4.27 15.68
C LEU A 374 25.88 -2.92 16.01
N PRO A 375 26.69 -1.88 16.28
CA PRO A 375 26.18 -0.53 16.46
C PRO A 375 25.64 0.04 15.13
N ARG A 376 24.81 1.09 15.21
CA ARG A 376 24.11 1.65 14.04
C ARG A 376 25.04 2.21 12.97
N GLU A 377 26.24 2.62 13.37
CA GLU A 377 27.29 3.18 12.54
C GLU A 377 27.98 2.13 11.66
N ALA A 378 27.73 0.83 11.88
CA ALA A 378 28.31 -0.27 11.11
C ALA A 378 27.71 -0.45 9.69
N GLY A 379 26.86 0.47 9.23
CA GLY A 379 26.22 0.41 7.91
C GLY A 379 25.21 -0.72 7.77
N ALA A 380 24.72 -0.97 6.54
CA ALA A 380 23.67 -1.94 6.26
C ALA A 380 24.17 -3.34 5.85
N ASP A 381 25.48 -3.53 5.63
CA ASP A 381 26.00 -4.81 5.12
C ASP A 381 25.83 -5.96 6.12
N LEU A 382 24.99 -6.93 5.74
CA LEU A 382 24.74 -8.15 6.50
C LEU A 382 25.93 -9.11 6.45
N SER A 383 26.74 -9.06 5.39
CA SER A 383 27.94 -9.88 5.25
C SER A 383 28.91 -9.60 6.40
N LEU A 384 29.08 -8.33 6.77
CA LEU A 384 29.85 -7.90 7.94
C LEU A 384 29.32 -8.51 9.26
N ARG A 385 28.00 -8.66 9.42
CA ARG A 385 27.42 -9.28 10.62
C ARG A 385 27.74 -10.77 10.66
N VAL A 386 27.64 -11.48 9.53
CA VAL A 386 28.01 -12.89 9.44
C VAL A 386 29.49 -13.08 9.77
N GLU A 387 30.37 -12.26 9.20
CA GLU A 387 31.80 -12.29 9.51
C GLU A 387 32.09 -12.06 11.00
N THR A 388 31.37 -11.11 11.62
CA THR A 388 31.49 -10.82 13.05
C THR A 388 31.09 -12.04 13.90
N VAL A 389 29.97 -12.68 13.58
CA VAL A 389 29.50 -13.89 14.27
C VAL A 389 30.53 -15.02 14.13
N ARG A 390 31.02 -15.29 12.91
CA ARG A 390 32.02 -16.34 12.65
C ARG A 390 33.34 -16.07 13.36
N ARG A 391 33.82 -14.82 13.35
CA ARG A 391 35.04 -14.41 14.06
C ARG A 391 34.90 -14.58 15.57
N TRP A 392 33.77 -14.17 16.14
CA TRP A 392 33.49 -14.34 17.58
C TRP A 392 33.39 -15.82 17.97
N ARG A 393 32.69 -16.64 17.18
CA ARG A 393 32.60 -18.09 17.36
C ARG A 393 33.98 -18.75 17.33
N GLY A 394 34.90 -18.24 16.50
CA GLY A 394 36.29 -18.66 16.42
C GLY A 394 37.20 -18.16 17.54
N GLY A 395 36.68 -17.44 18.54
CA GLY A 395 37.45 -16.87 19.66
C GLY A 395 38.16 -15.55 19.34
N GLY A 396 37.90 -14.95 18.19
CA GLY A 396 38.44 -13.65 17.81
C GLY A 396 37.82 -12.48 18.58
N ARG A 397 38.58 -11.40 18.74
CA ARG A 397 38.06 -10.15 19.32
C ARG A 397 37.16 -9.43 18.29
N VAL A 398 35.99 -8.99 18.74
CA VAL A 398 35.01 -8.26 17.93
C VAL A 398 34.41 -7.10 18.74
N THR A 399 33.97 -6.05 18.05
CA THR A 399 33.23 -4.94 18.64
C THR A 399 31.74 -5.15 18.37
N ALA A 400 31.06 -5.84 19.27
CA ALA A 400 29.66 -6.22 19.15
C ALA A 400 29.04 -6.51 20.53
N ASP A 401 27.71 -6.48 20.63
CA ASP A 401 27.02 -6.88 21.86
C ASP A 401 27.17 -8.40 22.09
N ARG A 402 27.90 -8.76 23.14
CA ARG A 402 28.21 -10.15 23.49
C ARG A 402 26.95 -10.98 23.80
N LEU A 403 25.96 -10.41 24.47
CA LEU A 403 24.74 -11.16 24.82
C LEU A 403 23.91 -11.45 23.57
N VAL A 404 23.88 -10.51 22.63
CA VAL A 404 23.22 -10.70 21.33
C VAL A 404 23.95 -11.79 20.53
N LEU A 405 25.29 -11.76 20.48
CA LEU A 405 26.09 -12.79 19.81
C LEU A 405 25.86 -14.20 20.40
N GLU A 406 25.80 -14.31 21.72
CA GLU A 406 25.51 -15.58 22.40
C GLU A 406 24.12 -16.14 22.03
N ARG A 407 23.12 -15.28 21.81
CA ARG A 407 21.78 -15.70 21.34
C ARG A 407 21.78 -16.10 19.87
N ILE A 408 22.38 -15.29 19.01
CA ILE A 408 22.56 -15.61 17.58
C ILE A 408 23.25 -16.97 17.44
N GLU A 409 24.31 -17.21 18.19
CA GLU A 409 25.04 -18.46 18.13
C GLU A 409 24.22 -19.65 18.61
N ARG A 410 23.44 -19.48 19.69
CA ARG A 410 22.53 -20.53 20.19
C ARG A 410 21.51 -20.91 19.13
N LEU A 411 20.93 -19.92 18.44
CA LEU A 411 19.96 -20.15 17.37
C LEU A 411 20.62 -20.79 16.14
N ALA A 412 21.77 -20.29 15.69
CA ALA A 412 22.54 -20.89 14.58
C ALA A 412 22.99 -22.32 14.91
N ALA A 413 23.37 -22.61 16.16
CA ALA A 413 23.70 -23.97 16.62
C ALA A 413 22.49 -24.91 16.59
N ALA A 414 21.31 -24.42 16.99
CA ALA A 414 20.07 -25.19 16.90
C ALA A 414 19.71 -25.53 15.45
N TRP A 415 19.89 -24.59 14.52
CA TRP A 415 19.72 -24.84 13.09
C TRP A 415 20.74 -25.83 12.54
N ARG A 416 22.03 -25.65 12.83
CA ARG A 416 23.08 -26.59 12.41
C ARG A 416 22.82 -28.01 12.90
N LYS A 417 22.36 -28.15 14.15
CA LYS A 417 21.92 -29.44 14.72
C LYS A 417 20.74 -30.03 13.94
N THR A 418 19.77 -29.21 13.55
CA THR A 418 18.59 -29.63 12.77
C THR A 418 19.00 -30.15 11.39
N PHE A 419 19.98 -29.51 10.74
CA PHE A 419 20.48 -29.92 9.42
C PHE A 419 21.63 -30.94 9.47
N GLY A 420 22.11 -31.32 10.67
CA GLY A 420 23.19 -32.29 10.83
C GLY A 420 24.55 -31.80 10.31
N ILE A 421 24.82 -30.50 10.35
CA ILE A 421 26.05 -29.89 9.81
C ILE A 421 26.93 -29.28 10.92
N PRO A 422 28.26 -29.21 10.72
CA PRO A 422 29.16 -28.54 11.66
C PRO A 422 29.11 -27.00 11.51
N ALA A 423 29.80 -26.32 12.43
CA ALA A 423 30.10 -24.90 12.27
C ALA A 423 31.03 -24.65 11.07
N ASP A 424 30.78 -23.58 10.34
CA ASP A 424 31.70 -23.05 9.34
C ASP A 424 32.08 -21.61 9.73
N ASN A 425 33.38 -21.37 9.89
CA ASN A 425 33.96 -20.07 10.21
C ASN A 425 34.90 -19.56 9.11
N THR A 426 34.83 -20.15 7.91
CA THR A 426 35.61 -19.72 6.75
C THR A 426 35.08 -18.39 6.18
N PHE A 427 35.85 -17.83 5.23
CA PHE A 427 35.51 -16.59 4.55
C PHE A 427 34.12 -16.67 3.89
N VAL A 428 33.36 -15.57 3.98
CA VAL A 428 32.01 -15.46 3.44
C VAL A 428 32.08 -14.68 2.14
N VAL A 429 31.55 -15.25 1.05
CA VAL A 429 31.35 -14.50 -0.19
C VAL A 429 30.08 -13.65 -0.02
N PRO A 430 30.14 -12.31 -0.06
CA PRO A 430 28.98 -11.44 0.17
C PRO A 430 27.79 -11.73 -0.75
N ALA A 431 28.06 -12.05 -2.02
CA ALA A 431 27.03 -12.42 -3.00
C ALA A 431 26.20 -13.65 -2.59
N HIS A 432 26.77 -14.59 -1.81
CA HIS A 432 26.03 -15.73 -1.28
C HIS A 432 25.07 -15.32 -0.16
N VAL A 433 25.41 -14.31 0.64
CA VAL A 433 24.48 -13.71 1.61
C VAL A 433 23.34 -13.03 0.85
N GLY A 434 23.65 -12.27 -0.20
CA GLY A 434 22.64 -11.67 -1.08
C GLY A 434 21.72 -12.70 -1.71
N LYS A 435 22.23 -13.82 -2.21
CA LYS A 435 21.43 -14.93 -2.75
C LYS A 435 20.44 -15.47 -1.73
N LEU A 436 20.88 -15.71 -0.49
CA LEU A 436 20.02 -16.19 0.60
C LEU A 436 18.95 -15.15 0.97
N LEU A 437 19.31 -13.87 1.01
CA LEU A 437 18.35 -12.79 1.24
C LEU A 437 17.33 -12.67 0.09
N ALA A 438 17.76 -12.81 -1.16
CA ALA A 438 16.87 -12.79 -2.32
C ALA A 438 15.87 -13.96 -2.30
N ALA A 439 16.26 -15.11 -1.72
CA ALA A 439 15.35 -16.23 -1.48
C ALA A 439 14.28 -15.88 -0.40
N ALA A 440 14.66 -15.24 0.70
CA ALA A 440 13.71 -14.81 1.73
C ALA A 440 12.81 -13.64 1.27
N TYR A 441 13.35 -12.76 0.43
CA TYR A 441 12.76 -11.47 0.08
C TYR A 441 12.89 -11.17 -1.43
N PRO A 442 12.30 -12.00 -2.31
CA PRO A 442 12.44 -11.83 -3.76
C PRO A 442 11.91 -10.48 -4.25
N GLU A 443 10.89 -9.93 -3.58
CA GLU A 443 10.32 -8.62 -3.89
C GLU A 443 11.23 -7.44 -3.48
N ARG A 444 12.30 -7.72 -2.71
CA ARG A 444 13.24 -6.74 -2.16
C ARG A 444 14.64 -6.83 -2.77
N ILE A 445 14.75 -7.50 -3.91
CA ILE A 445 15.92 -7.34 -4.78
C ILE A 445 15.93 -5.90 -5.27
N ALA A 446 17.09 -5.23 -5.18
CA ALA A 446 17.25 -3.82 -5.48
C ALA A 446 18.33 -3.60 -6.53
N LYS A 447 18.10 -2.67 -7.45
CA LYS A 447 19.07 -2.20 -8.44
C LYS A 447 19.31 -0.71 -8.28
N GLN A 448 20.57 -0.29 -8.26
CA GLN A 448 20.95 1.12 -8.18
C GLN A 448 20.42 1.90 -9.40
N ARG A 449 19.85 3.09 -9.20
CA ARG A 449 19.32 3.91 -10.31
C ARG A 449 20.44 4.54 -11.13
N ASP A 450 21.36 5.20 -10.44
CA ASP A 450 22.54 5.85 -11.00
C ASP A 450 23.77 5.35 -10.23
N ALA A 451 24.83 4.99 -10.94
CA ALA A 451 26.03 4.43 -10.34
C ALA A 451 26.61 5.38 -9.25
N GLY A 452 26.86 4.82 -8.05
CA GLY A 452 27.44 5.56 -6.92
C GLY A 452 26.47 6.51 -6.20
N ARG A 453 25.16 6.45 -6.49
CA ARG A 453 24.13 7.19 -5.74
C ARG A 453 23.47 6.32 -4.68
N GLU A 454 22.90 6.98 -3.68
CA GLU A 454 22.23 6.32 -2.54
C GLU A 454 20.96 5.56 -2.93
N ILE A 455 20.37 5.86 -4.09
CA ILE A 455 18.99 5.46 -4.44
C ILE A 455 18.98 4.16 -5.26
N TYR A 456 18.23 3.19 -4.76
CA TYR A 456 17.95 1.90 -5.37
C TYR A 456 16.46 1.77 -5.68
N ARG A 457 16.13 1.04 -6.74
CA ARG A 457 14.77 0.61 -7.05
C ARG A 457 14.62 -0.88 -6.71
N LEU A 458 13.63 -1.21 -5.89
CA LEU A 458 13.26 -2.57 -5.54
C LEU A 458 12.43 -3.25 -6.65
N ALA A 459 12.42 -4.58 -6.65
CA ALA A 459 11.65 -5.40 -7.58
C ALA A 459 10.13 -5.16 -7.46
N ASN A 460 9.65 -4.73 -6.30
CA ASN A 460 8.26 -4.27 -6.13
C ASN A 460 7.98 -2.82 -6.62
N GLY A 461 8.97 -2.17 -7.25
CA GLY A 461 8.85 -0.84 -7.86
C GLY A 461 9.19 0.34 -6.96
N ARG A 462 9.33 0.12 -5.64
CA ARG A 462 9.64 1.20 -4.69
C ARG A 462 11.08 1.67 -4.78
N ALA A 463 11.29 2.93 -4.41
CA ALA A 463 12.61 3.50 -4.25
C ALA A 463 13.04 3.47 -2.78
N VAL A 464 14.27 3.04 -2.53
CA VAL A 464 14.90 3.05 -1.21
C VAL A 464 16.29 3.66 -1.29
N ARG A 465 16.80 4.14 -0.16
CA ARG A 465 18.13 4.73 -0.06
C ARG A 465 18.99 4.06 1.00
N LEU A 466 20.28 3.96 0.72
CA LEU A 466 21.31 3.68 1.72
C LEU A 466 21.70 4.96 2.47
N ALA A 467 22.49 4.82 3.54
CA ALA A 467 23.13 5.98 4.16
C ALA A 467 24.25 6.53 3.25
N GLU A 468 24.54 7.83 3.36
CA GLU A 468 25.49 8.57 2.50
C GLU A 468 26.92 8.01 2.46
N HIS A 469 27.30 7.20 3.46
CA HIS A 469 28.62 6.56 3.56
C HIS A 469 28.53 5.05 3.78
N ASP A 470 27.43 4.43 3.36
CA ASP A 470 27.26 2.99 3.49
C ASP A 470 28.24 2.24 2.56
N PRO A 471 28.94 1.18 3.04
CA PRO A 471 29.86 0.41 2.21
C PRO A 471 29.20 -0.21 0.97
N LEU A 472 27.88 -0.44 1.00
CA LEU A 472 27.12 -1.01 -0.10
C LEU A 472 26.84 -0.03 -1.26
N LEU A 473 27.25 1.25 -1.17
CA LEU A 473 27.02 2.23 -2.25
C LEU A 473 27.69 1.87 -3.57
N HIS A 474 28.74 1.05 -3.53
CA HIS A 474 29.49 0.60 -4.71
C HIS A 474 28.86 -0.62 -5.40
N GLU A 475 27.84 -1.23 -4.79
CA GLU A 475 27.25 -2.48 -5.26
C GLU A 475 26.00 -2.18 -6.10
N PRO A 476 25.99 -2.49 -7.41
CA PRO A 476 24.88 -2.13 -8.28
C PRO A 476 23.58 -2.90 -7.97
N TRP A 477 23.71 -4.05 -7.30
CA TRP A 477 22.63 -4.97 -6.99
C TRP A 477 22.70 -5.39 -5.53
N LEU A 478 21.57 -5.29 -4.84
CA LEU A 478 21.43 -5.65 -3.44
C LEU A 478 20.23 -6.57 -3.24
N ALA A 479 20.30 -7.42 -2.22
CA ALA A 479 19.12 -8.04 -1.63
C ALA A 479 18.88 -7.44 -0.26
N VAL A 480 17.67 -6.89 -0.02
CA VAL A 480 17.38 -6.11 1.18
C VAL A 480 16.58 -6.92 2.20
N ALA A 481 17.17 -7.12 3.37
CA ALA A 481 16.55 -7.83 4.50
C ALA A 481 15.67 -6.91 5.35
N HIS A 482 16.15 -5.70 5.69
CA HIS A 482 15.46 -4.76 6.57
C HIS A 482 15.47 -3.35 5.98
N LEU A 483 14.30 -2.72 5.90
CA LEU A 483 14.10 -1.35 5.43
C LEU A 483 12.91 -0.68 6.15
N ASP A 484 12.86 0.65 6.16
CA ASP A 484 11.61 1.40 6.38
C ASP A 484 10.92 1.76 5.05
N ALA A 485 9.60 1.99 5.09
CA ALA A 485 8.82 2.38 3.92
C ALA A 485 9.09 3.82 3.44
N GLY A 486 9.79 4.64 4.23
CA GLY A 486 9.64 6.09 4.18
C GLY A 486 8.25 6.53 4.66
N ALA A 487 8.08 7.82 4.96
CA ALA A 487 6.82 8.35 5.50
C ALA A 487 5.73 8.59 4.43
N GLY A 488 5.99 8.26 3.15
CA GLY A 488 5.08 8.59 2.03
C GLY A 488 4.79 10.09 1.87
N SER A 489 5.59 10.95 2.52
CA SER A 489 5.48 12.41 2.47
C SER A 489 6.22 12.95 1.26
N ALA A 490 5.71 14.03 0.66
CA ALA A 490 6.36 14.77 -0.43
C ALA A 490 7.80 15.21 -0.11
N ARG A 491 8.22 15.23 1.16
CA ARG A 491 9.59 15.57 1.59
C ARG A 491 10.57 14.39 1.59
N THR A 492 10.11 13.15 1.74
CA THR A 492 10.95 11.92 1.72
C THR A 492 10.16 10.75 1.10
N PRO A 493 10.11 10.66 -0.24
CA PRO A 493 9.38 9.60 -0.94
C PRO A 493 10.08 8.23 -0.92
N GLU A 494 11.34 8.19 -0.48
CA GLU A 494 12.18 6.98 -0.50
C GLU A 494 12.27 6.36 0.90
N GLY A 495 12.20 5.04 0.98
CA GLY A 495 12.47 4.29 2.21
C GLY A 495 13.96 4.18 2.50
N ARG A 496 14.35 3.82 3.73
CA ARG A 496 15.75 3.63 4.14
C ARG A 496 16.08 2.16 4.31
N VAL A 497 17.21 1.73 3.79
CA VAL A 497 17.76 0.38 3.99
C VAL A 497 18.55 0.34 5.31
N TYR A 498 18.30 -0.70 6.12
CA TYR A 498 19.00 -0.96 7.38
C TYR A 498 19.83 -2.23 7.36
N LEU A 499 19.40 -3.27 6.63
CA LEU A 499 20.17 -4.48 6.41
C LEU A 499 19.99 -4.96 4.96
N ALA A 500 21.10 -5.20 4.28
CA ALA A 500 21.16 -5.72 2.92
C ALA A 500 22.47 -6.47 2.68
N ALA A 501 22.59 -7.15 1.55
CA ALA A 501 23.85 -7.73 1.10
C ALA A 501 24.01 -7.56 -0.42
N PRO A 502 25.25 -7.55 -0.94
CA PRO A 502 25.50 -7.53 -2.38
C PRO A 502 24.87 -8.75 -3.05
N LEU A 503 24.30 -8.58 -4.24
CA LEU A 503 23.66 -9.66 -5.00
C LEU A 503 24.29 -9.76 -6.39
N ASN A 504 24.69 -10.97 -6.79
CA ASN A 504 24.99 -11.23 -8.20
C ASN A 504 23.67 -11.43 -8.98
N PRO A 505 23.34 -10.61 -10.00
CA PRO A 505 22.09 -10.75 -10.76
C PRO A 505 21.95 -12.09 -11.47
N ASP A 506 23.05 -12.80 -11.78
CA ASP A 506 23.00 -14.12 -12.42
C ASP A 506 22.30 -15.16 -11.51
N GLU A 507 22.40 -15.01 -10.19
CA GLU A 507 21.77 -15.90 -9.21
C GLU A 507 20.23 -15.82 -9.24
N VAL A 508 19.69 -14.70 -9.74
CA VAL A 508 18.25 -14.44 -9.83
C VAL A 508 17.76 -14.36 -11.28
N ALA A 509 18.60 -14.78 -12.24
CA ALA A 509 18.25 -14.76 -13.67
C ALA A 509 16.99 -15.57 -14.00
N HIS A 510 16.72 -16.65 -13.26
CA HIS A 510 15.52 -17.48 -13.41
C HIS A 510 14.21 -16.74 -13.07
N GLN A 511 14.28 -15.63 -12.33
CA GLN A 511 13.13 -14.78 -12.00
C GLN A 511 12.91 -13.66 -13.04
N MET A 512 13.85 -13.48 -13.98
CA MET A 512 13.77 -12.45 -14.99
C MET A 512 12.91 -12.91 -16.16
N HIS A 513 12.04 -12.03 -16.65
CA HIS A 513 11.23 -12.28 -17.84
C HIS A 513 11.45 -11.18 -18.89
N ARG A 514 11.21 -11.54 -20.15
CA ARG A 514 11.27 -10.59 -21.26
C ARG A 514 9.86 -10.11 -21.58
N GLU A 515 9.70 -8.80 -21.70
CA GLU A 515 8.45 -8.19 -22.15
C GLU A 515 8.71 -7.18 -23.27
N GLU A 516 7.75 -7.08 -24.20
CA GLU A 516 7.75 -6.05 -25.24
C GLU A 516 6.93 -4.86 -24.75
N VAL A 517 7.60 -3.74 -24.50
CA VAL A 517 6.98 -2.50 -24.06
C VAL A 517 6.83 -1.58 -25.27
N VAL A 518 5.59 -1.33 -25.67
CA VAL A 518 5.25 -0.36 -26.72
C VAL A 518 4.35 0.69 -26.10
N ARG A 519 4.84 1.93 -26.03
CA ARG A 519 4.12 3.06 -25.44
C ARG A 519 4.43 4.35 -26.20
N TRP A 520 3.52 5.30 -26.11
CA TRP A 520 3.82 6.67 -26.51
C TRP A 520 4.49 7.41 -25.35
N ASP A 521 5.58 8.11 -25.65
CA ASP A 521 6.23 9.00 -24.71
C ASP A 521 5.72 10.42 -24.94
N THR A 522 4.80 10.90 -24.10
CA THR A 522 4.19 12.22 -24.26
C THR A 522 5.21 13.36 -24.15
N GLN A 523 6.26 13.21 -23.33
CA GLN A 523 7.29 14.25 -23.19
C GLN A 523 8.15 14.38 -24.44
N ARG A 524 8.50 13.25 -25.05
CA ARG A 524 9.29 13.22 -26.28
C ARG A 524 8.44 13.33 -27.55
N GLY A 525 7.14 13.10 -27.45
CA GLY A 525 6.21 13.08 -28.58
C GLY A 525 6.52 11.95 -29.57
N GLU A 526 6.97 10.79 -29.11
CA GLU A 526 7.37 9.67 -29.96
C GLU A 526 6.87 8.31 -29.44
N LEU A 527 6.71 7.37 -30.38
CA LEU A 527 6.42 5.98 -30.07
C LEU A 527 7.73 5.28 -29.65
N VAL A 528 7.75 4.80 -28.41
CA VAL A 528 8.86 4.03 -27.85
C VAL A 528 8.48 2.56 -27.85
N ALA A 529 9.27 1.74 -28.56
CA ALA A 529 9.12 0.30 -28.59
C ALA A 529 10.44 -0.37 -28.21
N ARG A 530 10.41 -1.17 -27.14
CA ARG A 530 11.59 -1.80 -26.55
C ARG A 530 11.27 -3.21 -26.10
N THR A 531 12.24 -4.11 -26.23
CA THR A 531 12.24 -5.37 -25.48
C THR A 531 13.01 -5.12 -24.19
N GLU A 532 12.31 -5.25 -23.06
CA GLU A 532 12.89 -5.12 -21.73
C GLU A 532 13.04 -6.50 -21.09
N THR A 533 14.18 -6.76 -20.47
CA THR A 533 14.32 -7.85 -19.51
C THR A 533 14.08 -7.27 -18.13
N ARG A 534 13.08 -7.79 -17.40
CA ARG A 534 12.66 -7.24 -16.11
C ARG A 534 12.71 -8.27 -14.99
N LEU A 535 12.99 -7.77 -13.79
CA LEU A 535 12.90 -8.48 -12.53
C LEU A 535 11.88 -7.73 -11.65
N GLY A 536 10.65 -8.22 -11.62
CA GLY A 536 9.52 -7.42 -11.18
C GLY A 536 9.48 -6.09 -11.94
N GLU A 537 9.48 -4.97 -11.22
CA GLU A 537 9.47 -3.62 -11.79
C GLU A 537 10.86 -3.07 -12.18
N ILE A 538 11.94 -3.82 -11.92
CA ILE A 538 13.30 -3.41 -12.28
C ILE A 538 13.57 -3.75 -13.75
N THR A 539 13.86 -2.74 -14.56
CA THR A 539 14.42 -2.93 -15.91
C THR A 539 15.91 -3.30 -15.81
N VAL A 540 16.22 -4.56 -16.10
CA VAL A 540 17.58 -5.12 -16.09
C VAL A 540 18.34 -4.63 -17.32
N SER A 541 17.74 -4.83 -18.50
CA SER A 541 18.24 -4.40 -19.80
C SER A 541 17.09 -3.97 -20.69
N SER A 542 17.36 -3.09 -21.64
CA SER A 542 16.39 -2.57 -22.60
C SER A 542 17.06 -2.49 -23.96
N THR A 543 16.45 -3.12 -24.96
CA THR A 543 16.90 -3.06 -26.36
C THR A 543 15.78 -2.53 -27.24
N ALA A 544 16.11 -1.78 -28.29
CA ALA A 544 15.10 -1.25 -29.20
C ALA A 544 14.40 -2.39 -29.94
N LEU A 545 13.06 -2.36 -29.99
CA LEU A 545 12.29 -3.34 -30.75
C LEU A 545 12.38 -3.00 -32.24
N THR A 546 12.80 -3.95 -33.06
CA THR A 546 12.99 -3.74 -34.51
C THR A 546 11.68 -3.74 -35.29
N ARG A 547 10.68 -4.50 -34.83
CA ARG A 547 9.37 -4.60 -35.48
C ARG A 547 8.25 -4.54 -34.45
N ILE A 548 7.34 -3.58 -34.61
CA ILE A 548 6.15 -3.44 -33.79
C ILE A 548 4.99 -4.16 -34.51
N PRO A 549 4.24 -5.05 -33.84
CA PRO A 549 3.02 -5.62 -34.41
C PRO A 549 2.04 -4.49 -34.80
N PRO A 550 1.48 -4.49 -36.03
CA PRO A 550 0.60 -3.41 -36.50
C PRO A 550 -0.58 -3.13 -35.56
N GLU A 551 -1.19 -4.16 -35.00
CA GLU A 551 -2.31 -4.04 -34.06
C GLU A 551 -1.91 -3.31 -32.76
N THR A 552 -0.75 -3.68 -32.18
CA THR A 552 -0.21 -3.01 -30.98
C THR A 552 0.12 -1.55 -31.27
N HIS A 553 0.69 -1.27 -32.44
CA HIS A 553 1.01 0.09 -32.87
C HIS A 553 -0.27 0.94 -32.94
N VAL A 554 -1.26 0.48 -33.70
CA VAL A 554 -2.55 1.17 -33.88
C VAL A 554 -3.21 1.41 -32.53
N ARG A 555 -3.28 0.39 -31.66
CA ARG A 555 -3.87 0.49 -30.32
C ARG A 555 -3.21 1.58 -29.48
N VAL A 556 -1.88 1.56 -29.37
CA VAL A 556 -1.13 2.52 -28.54
C VAL A 556 -1.33 3.95 -29.03
N VAL A 557 -1.25 4.18 -30.35
CA VAL A 557 -1.46 5.52 -30.91
C VAL A 557 -2.92 5.96 -30.78
N ALA A 558 -3.88 5.06 -30.98
CA ALA A 558 -5.30 5.37 -30.82
C ALA A 558 -5.65 5.73 -29.37
N ASP A 559 -5.09 5.03 -28.38
CA ASP A 559 -5.32 5.33 -26.97
C ASP A 559 -4.77 6.70 -26.56
N VAL A 560 -3.67 7.14 -27.16
CA VAL A 560 -3.11 8.49 -26.98
C VAL A 560 -3.99 9.52 -27.66
N LEU A 561 -4.42 9.28 -28.89
CA LEU A 561 -5.31 10.19 -29.62
C LEU A 561 -6.65 10.35 -28.90
N ARG A 562 -7.20 9.32 -28.27
CA ARG A 562 -8.41 9.45 -27.44
C ARG A 562 -8.24 10.46 -26.30
N LYS A 563 -7.03 10.58 -25.73
CA LYS A 563 -6.74 11.45 -24.57
C LYS A 563 -6.23 12.83 -24.97
N GLU A 564 -5.41 12.91 -26.00
CA GLU A 564 -4.63 14.11 -26.37
C GLU A 564 -4.87 14.56 -27.83
N GLY A 565 -5.70 13.85 -28.59
CA GLY A 565 -5.89 14.03 -30.03
C GLY A 565 -6.49 15.38 -30.44
N GLU A 566 -7.13 16.11 -29.53
CA GLU A 566 -7.54 17.49 -29.78
C GLU A 566 -6.34 18.39 -30.09
N THR A 567 -5.20 18.15 -29.43
CA THR A 567 -3.96 18.92 -29.61
C THR A 567 -2.98 18.29 -30.59
N LEU A 568 -3.04 16.96 -30.76
CA LEU A 568 -2.09 16.22 -31.60
C LEU A 568 -2.51 16.14 -33.07
N LEU A 569 -3.79 16.32 -33.38
CA LEU A 569 -4.31 16.27 -34.74
C LEU A 569 -4.55 17.68 -35.32
N SER A 570 -4.47 17.79 -36.65
CA SER A 570 -4.64 19.06 -37.38
C SER A 570 -6.12 19.36 -37.69
N TRP A 571 -6.85 19.89 -36.71
CA TRP A 571 -8.23 20.34 -36.89
C TRP A 571 -8.32 21.69 -37.60
N THR A 572 -8.27 21.69 -38.93
CA THR A 572 -8.31 22.92 -39.74
C THR A 572 -9.70 23.56 -39.78
N GLU A 573 -9.77 24.87 -40.01
CA GLU A 573 -11.05 25.60 -40.15
C GLU A 573 -11.94 25.02 -41.26
N PRO A 574 -11.43 24.66 -42.47
CA PRO A 574 -12.25 24.00 -43.48
C PRO A 574 -12.86 22.67 -43.00
N LEU A 575 -12.10 21.87 -42.24
CA LEU A 575 -12.61 20.63 -41.67
C LEU A 575 -13.69 20.91 -40.62
N ALA A 576 -13.49 21.91 -39.75
CA ALA A 576 -14.48 22.30 -38.76
C ALA A 576 -15.80 22.74 -39.41
N GLN A 577 -15.73 23.51 -40.51
CA GLN A 577 -16.93 23.88 -41.29
C GLN A 577 -17.59 22.69 -41.96
N TRP A 578 -16.82 21.76 -42.50
CA TRP A 578 -17.36 20.51 -43.04
C TRP A 578 -18.07 19.68 -41.96
N GLN A 579 -17.47 19.54 -40.77
CA GLN A 579 -18.09 18.88 -39.62
C GLN A 579 -19.40 19.58 -39.23
N ALA A 580 -19.40 20.91 -39.16
CA ALA A 580 -20.59 21.69 -38.83
C ALA A 580 -21.73 21.50 -39.84
N ARG A 581 -21.43 21.36 -41.15
CA ARG A 581 -22.42 21.05 -42.19
C ARG A 581 -23.07 19.69 -41.96
N VAL A 582 -22.28 18.66 -41.70
CA VAL A 582 -22.79 17.30 -41.44
C VAL A 582 -23.62 17.27 -40.16
N LEU A 583 -23.11 17.86 -39.08
CA LEU A 583 -23.81 17.93 -37.79
C LEU A 583 -25.11 18.75 -37.88
N SER A 584 -25.13 19.82 -38.68
CA SER A 584 -26.35 20.57 -38.99
C SER A 584 -27.39 19.69 -39.67
N LEU A 585 -27.01 18.90 -40.68
CA LEU A 585 -27.94 17.98 -41.33
C LEU A 585 -28.42 16.88 -40.39
N ARG A 586 -27.55 16.36 -39.52
CA ARG A 586 -27.94 15.40 -38.48
C ARG A 586 -28.99 15.98 -37.53
N ALA A 587 -28.85 17.25 -37.14
CA ALA A 587 -29.83 17.95 -36.29
C ALA A 587 -31.14 18.25 -37.04
N TRP A 588 -31.06 18.72 -38.29
CA TRP A 588 -32.23 19.11 -39.07
C TRP A 588 -33.01 17.93 -39.67
N ARG A 589 -32.36 16.78 -39.83
CA ARG A 589 -32.90 15.58 -40.48
C ARG A 589 -32.57 14.32 -39.67
N PRO A 590 -33.15 14.17 -38.46
CA PRO A 590 -32.86 13.05 -37.57
C PRO A 590 -33.18 11.68 -38.20
N ASP A 591 -34.13 11.63 -39.14
CA ASP A 591 -34.58 10.41 -39.81
C ASP A 591 -33.65 9.92 -40.93
N GLU A 592 -32.66 10.72 -41.37
CA GLU A 592 -31.80 10.42 -42.53
C GLU A 592 -30.42 9.82 -42.17
N ALA A 593 -30.23 9.39 -40.91
CA ALA A 593 -29.05 8.66 -40.43
C ALA A 593 -27.69 9.33 -40.78
N TRP A 594 -27.61 10.66 -40.71
CA TRP A 594 -26.34 11.39 -40.86
C TRP A 594 -25.38 11.06 -39.72
N PRO A 595 -24.10 10.77 -39.98
CA PRO A 595 -23.16 10.33 -38.94
C PRO A 595 -22.80 11.43 -37.95
N ASP A 596 -22.39 11.04 -36.75
CA ASP A 596 -21.80 11.95 -35.77
C ASP A 596 -20.32 12.16 -36.11
N VAL A 597 -19.96 13.39 -36.49
CA VAL A 597 -18.58 13.79 -36.79
C VAL A 597 -18.08 14.83 -35.81
N SER A 598 -18.69 14.93 -34.62
CA SER A 598 -18.16 15.76 -33.54
C SER A 598 -16.75 15.29 -33.15
N ARG A 599 -15.92 16.22 -32.66
CA ARG A 599 -14.55 15.89 -32.24
C ARG A 599 -14.55 14.82 -31.14
N ASP A 600 -15.44 14.95 -30.15
CA ASP A 600 -15.56 14.00 -29.05
C ASP A 600 -15.88 12.59 -29.56
N HIS A 601 -16.84 12.47 -30.48
CA HIS A 601 -17.16 11.18 -31.09
C HIS A 601 -15.98 10.61 -31.86
N LEU A 602 -15.36 11.40 -32.74
CA LEU A 602 -14.22 10.95 -33.56
C LEU A 602 -13.00 10.54 -32.71
N LEU A 603 -12.74 11.22 -31.59
CA LEU A 603 -11.67 10.87 -30.66
C LEU A 603 -12.00 9.62 -29.84
N ALA A 604 -13.28 9.38 -29.52
CA ALA A 604 -13.72 8.14 -28.88
C ALA A 604 -13.59 6.92 -29.82
N THR A 605 -13.88 7.11 -31.11
CA THR A 605 -13.95 6.07 -32.15
C THR A 605 -12.74 6.04 -33.08
N VAL A 606 -11.57 6.58 -32.68
CA VAL A 606 -10.32 6.56 -33.46
C VAL A 606 -10.02 5.21 -34.15
N PRO A 607 -10.19 4.05 -33.47
CA PRO A 607 -9.93 2.77 -34.12
C PRO A 607 -10.82 2.46 -35.34
N GLU A 608 -11.99 3.09 -35.48
CA GLU A 608 -12.94 2.79 -36.55
C GLU A 608 -12.60 3.51 -37.86
N TRP A 609 -12.13 4.76 -37.78
CA TRP A 609 -11.94 5.60 -38.98
C TRP A 609 -10.47 5.91 -39.29
N LEU A 610 -9.58 5.86 -38.29
CA LEU A 610 -8.18 6.28 -38.47
C LEU A 610 -7.18 5.12 -38.48
N SER A 611 -7.56 3.92 -38.02
CA SER A 611 -6.67 2.75 -37.91
C SER A 611 -5.75 2.48 -39.09
N PRO A 612 -6.20 2.50 -40.36
CA PRO A 612 -5.35 2.23 -41.51
C PRO A 612 -4.18 3.21 -41.67
N PHE A 613 -4.30 4.40 -41.09
CA PHE A 613 -3.32 5.48 -41.20
C PHE A 613 -2.39 5.57 -39.98
N LEU A 614 -2.65 4.80 -38.92
CA LEU A 614 -1.87 4.87 -37.67
C LEU A 614 -0.61 4.00 -37.68
N THR A 615 -0.53 3.00 -38.56
CA THR A 615 0.58 2.02 -38.60
C THR A 615 1.94 2.63 -38.96
N THR A 616 1.98 3.84 -39.52
CA THR A 616 3.22 4.54 -39.89
C THR A 616 3.61 5.63 -38.90
N ILE A 617 2.75 5.95 -37.93
CA ILE A 617 2.93 7.08 -37.02
C ILE A 617 3.97 6.75 -35.96
N ARG A 618 5.12 7.43 -35.97
CA ARG A 618 6.15 7.23 -34.94
C ARG A 618 6.42 8.47 -34.11
N ARG A 619 6.09 9.65 -34.63
CA ARG A 619 6.31 10.94 -33.96
C ARG A 619 5.07 11.79 -34.02
N ARG A 620 4.97 12.76 -33.12
CA ARG A 620 3.91 13.77 -33.10
C ARG A 620 3.77 14.49 -34.44
N GLU A 621 4.88 14.77 -35.12
CA GLU A 621 4.87 15.40 -36.45
C GLU A 621 4.12 14.57 -37.49
N ASP A 622 4.14 13.24 -37.41
CA ASP A 622 3.45 12.37 -38.35
C ASP A 622 1.93 12.49 -38.20
N LEU A 623 1.44 12.71 -36.97
CA LEU A 623 0.02 12.95 -36.68
C LEU A 623 -0.47 14.25 -37.31
N THR A 624 0.35 15.30 -37.26
CA THR A 624 -0.01 16.61 -37.83
C THR A 624 -0.09 16.60 -39.36
N LYS A 625 0.58 15.63 -40.01
CA LYS A 625 0.59 15.46 -41.47
C LYS A 625 -0.63 14.69 -42.00
N LEU A 626 -1.45 14.11 -41.12
CA LEU A 626 -2.64 13.39 -41.53
C LEU A 626 -3.67 14.36 -42.13
N ASP A 627 -4.07 14.10 -43.38
CA ASP A 627 -5.17 14.82 -44.03
C ASP A 627 -6.51 14.28 -43.54
N LEU A 628 -6.94 14.80 -42.38
CA LEU A 628 -8.19 14.40 -41.76
C LEU A 628 -9.41 14.63 -42.66
N ALA A 629 -9.40 15.69 -43.47
CA ALA A 629 -10.51 16.00 -44.36
C ALA A 629 -10.65 14.93 -45.45
N ALA A 630 -9.54 14.52 -46.07
CA ALA A 630 -9.56 13.43 -47.05
C ALA A 630 -9.95 12.08 -46.42
N ILE A 631 -9.44 11.78 -45.22
CA ILE A 631 -9.73 10.53 -44.51
C ILE A 631 -11.22 10.45 -44.15
N LEU A 632 -11.77 11.49 -43.53
CA LEU A 632 -13.19 11.53 -43.18
C LEU A 632 -14.07 11.55 -44.42
N ALA A 633 -13.69 12.26 -45.48
CA ALA A 633 -14.43 12.25 -46.74
C ALA A 633 -14.52 10.83 -47.34
N GLN A 634 -13.47 10.01 -47.24
CA GLN A 634 -13.49 8.62 -47.71
C GLN A 634 -14.43 7.71 -46.91
N ALA A 635 -14.58 7.97 -45.60
CA ALA A 635 -15.51 7.24 -44.74
C ALA A 635 -16.99 7.49 -45.09
N PHE A 636 -17.30 8.54 -45.87
CA PHE A 636 -18.68 8.87 -46.26
C PHE A 636 -19.09 8.22 -47.59
N PRO A 637 -20.22 7.50 -47.64
CA PRO A 637 -20.81 7.01 -48.88
C PRO A 637 -21.03 8.13 -49.91
N TRP A 638 -20.78 7.84 -51.18
CA TRP A 638 -20.91 8.81 -52.27
C TRP A 638 -22.29 9.52 -52.33
N PRO A 639 -23.43 8.83 -52.14
CA PRO A 639 -24.75 9.50 -52.14
C PRO A 639 -24.91 10.56 -51.05
N GLN A 640 -24.37 10.31 -49.84
CA GLN A 640 -24.44 11.27 -48.74
C GLN A 640 -23.55 12.49 -48.99
N ARG A 641 -22.40 12.33 -49.64
CA ARG A 641 -21.56 13.47 -50.05
C ARG A 641 -22.28 14.38 -51.05
N GLN A 642 -22.97 13.80 -52.02
CA GLN A 642 -23.77 14.58 -52.97
C GLN A 642 -24.94 15.28 -52.29
N ALA A 643 -25.61 14.59 -51.36
CA ALA A 643 -26.69 15.18 -50.56
C ALA A 643 -26.19 16.32 -49.67
N LEU A 644 -24.99 16.21 -49.10
CA LEU A 644 -24.37 17.26 -48.28
C LEU A 644 -24.15 18.55 -49.08
N GLU A 645 -23.65 18.43 -50.31
CA GLU A 645 -23.47 19.58 -51.22
C GLU A 645 -24.79 20.25 -51.62
N ALA A 646 -25.85 19.46 -51.81
CA ALA A 646 -27.16 19.98 -52.18
C ALA A 646 -27.94 20.59 -51.00
N LEU A 647 -27.93 19.92 -49.84
CA LEU A 647 -28.73 20.29 -48.68
C LEU A 647 -28.03 21.32 -47.79
N ALA A 648 -26.71 21.26 -47.68
CA ALA A 648 -25.91 22.19 -46.90
C ALA A 648 -24.72 22.69 -47.74
N PRO A 649 -24.95 23.51 -48.78
CA PRO A 649 -23.89 24.00 -49.67
C PRO A 649 -22.88 24.89 -48.92
N GLU A 650 -21.62 24.91 -49.36
CA GLU A 650 -20.59 25.78 -48.77
C GLU A 650 -20.83 27.28 -49.02
N ALA A 651 -21.49 27.62 -50.13
CA ALA A 651 -21.72 29.00 -50.53
C ALA A 651 -23.00 29.12 -51.36
N LEU A 652 -23.74 30.21 -51.11
CA LEU A 652 -24.95 30.55 -51.85
C LEU A 652 -24.70 31.68 -52.86
N PRO A 653 -25.35 31.64 -54.03
CA PRO A 653 -25.42 32.80 -54.91
C PRO A 653 -26.30 33.88 -54.27
N VAL A 654 -25.91 35.14 -54.46
CA VAL A 654 -26.72 36.32 -54.09
C VAL A 654 -27.03 37.15 -55.35
N PRO A 655 -28.04 38.03 -55.35
CA PRO A 655 -28.49 38.75 -56.56
C PRO A 655 -27.40 39.51 -57.32
N SER A 656 -26.34 39.95 -56.64
CA SER A 656 -25.18 40.59 -57.29
C SER A 656 -24.36 39.68 -58.21
N GLY A 657 -24.67 38.38 -58.26
CA GLY A 657 -23.89 37.33 -58.92
C GLY A 657 -22.72 36.80 -58.09
N SER A 658 -22.47 37.34 -56.89
CA SER A 658 -21.48 36.81 -55.96
C SER A 658 -21.90 35.45 -55.39
N ARG A 659 -20.92 34.60 -55.06
CA ARG A 659 -21.11 33.41 -54.21
C ARG A 659 -20.53 33.67 -52.83
N ILE A 660 -21.38 33.69 -51.82
CA ILE A 660 -20.98 34.03 -50.44
C ILE A 660 -20.97 32.76 -49.60
N ARG A 661 -19.86 32.53 -48.88
CA ARG A 661 -19.69 31.36 -48.02
C ARG A 661 -20.66 31.41 -46.84
N LEU A 662 -21.20 30.25 -46.50
CA LEU A 662 -21.99 30.03 -45.29
C LEU A 662 -21.07 29.56 -44.16
N ASN A 663 -21.34 30.05 -42.95
CA ASN A 663 -20.72 29.56 -41.73
C ASN A 663 -21.75 28.74 -40.95
N TYR A 664 -21.56 27.42 -40.91
CA TYR A 664 -22.50 26.49 -40.26
C TYR A 664 -22.21 26.37 -38.77
N GLN A 665 -23.26 26.10 -37.99
CA GLN A 665 -23.14 25.90 -36.54
C GLN A 665 -23.28 24.41 -36.21
N PRO A 666 -22.37 23.81 -35.43
CA PRO A 666 -22.39 22.39 -35.14
C PRO A 666 -23.58 21.94 -34.27
N ASP A 667 -24.26 22.87 -33.59
CA ASP A 667 -25.49 22.64 -32.81
C ASP A 667 -26.76 22.57 -33.67
N GLY A 668 -26.64 22.68 -35.00
CA GLY A 668 -27.79 22.76 -35.89
C GLY A 668 -28.45 24.14 -35.90
N GLY A 669 -27.79 25.17 -35.37
CA GLY A 669 -28.20 26.55 -35.55
C GLY A 669 -28.25 26.95 -37.04
N PRO A 670 -29.06 27.98 -37.37
CA PRO A 670 -29.18 28.49 -38.73
C PRO A 670 -27.82 28.98 -39.25
N PRO A 671 -27.40 28.60 -40.48
CA PRO A 671 -26.10 28.97 -40.98
C PRO A 671 -26.04 30.47 -41.28
N VAL A 672 -24.88 31.07 -41.03
CA VAL A 672 -24.68 32.51 -41.16
C VAL A 672 -24.18 32.85 -42.56
N LEU A 673 -24.89 33.75 -43.24
CA LEU A 673 -24.47 34.37 -44.48
C LEU A 673 -24.05 35.82 -44.21
N ALA A 674 -22.74 36.05 -44.10
CA ALA A 674 -22.18 37.38 -43.91
C ALA A 674 -22.01 38.07 -45.27
N VAL A 675 -22.98 38.92 -45.63
CA VAL A 675 -23.10 39.51 -46.96
C VAL A 675 -23.29 41.02 -46.87
N ARG A 676 -22.67 41.77 -47.77
CA ARG A 676 -22.89 43.22 -47.84
C ARG A 676 -24.33 43.50 -48.23
N LEU A 677 -24.97 44.42 -47.52
CA LEU A 677 -26.38 44.76 -47.70
C LEU A 677 -26.74 45.05 -49.16
N GLN A 678 -25.87 45.78 -49.87
CA GLN A 678 -26.04 46.16 -51.27
C GLN A 678 -26.04 45.00 -52.27
N GLU A 679 -25.54 43.82 -51.87
CA GLU A 679 -25.53 42.62 -52.71
C GLU A 679 -26.85 41.82 -52.60
N MET A 680 -27.72 42.22 -51.66
CA MET A 680 -29.02 41.59 -51.40
C MET A 680 -30.20 42.38 -51.97
N PHE A 681 -29.96 43.55 -52.58
CA PHE A 681 -31.03 44.31 -53.24
C PHE A 681 -31.72 43.47 -54.33
N GLY A 682 -33.02 43.67 -54.48
CA GLY A 682 -33.82 42.85 -55.39
C GLY A 682 -34.19 41.47 -54.86
N LEU A 683 -33.66 41.02 -53.71
CA LEU A 683 -34.06 39.76 -53.10
C LEU A 683 -35.22 39.97 -52.14
N ALA A 684 -36.35 39.33 -52.46
CA ALA A 684 -37.56 39.38 -51.66
C ALA A 684 -37.47 38.47 -50.43
N ASP A 685 -37.21 37.20 -50.65
CA ASP A 685 -37.23 36.17 -49.61
C ASP A 685 -35.83 35.90 -49.03
N THR A 686 -35.77 35.59 -47.74
CA THR A 686 -34.52 35.13 -47.11
C THR A 686 -34.04 33.85 -47.81
N PRO A 687 -32.76 33.74 -48.19
CA PRO A 687 -32.22 32.50 -48.73
C PRO A 687 -32.43 31.33 -47.76
N VAL A 688 -32.75 30.16 -48.30
CA VAL A 688 -32.99 28.94 -47.53
C VAL A 688 -32.03 27.84 -47.97
N VAL A 689 -31.61 27.01 -47.02
CA VAL A 689 -30.87 25.75 -47.26
C VAL A 689 -31.74 24.56 -46.84
N ASN A 690 -31.15 23.37 -46.78
CA ASN A 690 -31.79 22.16 -46.27
C ASN A 690 -33.02 21.73 -47.08
N GLY A 691 -32.98 21.95 -48.40
CA GLY A 691 -34.13 21.70 -49.28
C GLY A 691 -35.29 22.66 -49.03
N GLY A 692 -35.00 23.91 -48.66
CA GLY A 692 -35.99 24.97 -48.45
C GLY A 692 -36.55 25.07 -47.03
N ARG A 693 -36.04 24.27 -46.08
CA ARG A 693 -36.59 24.16 -44.73
C ARG A 693 -35.91 25.07 -43.70
N THR A 694 -34.67 25.49 -43.96
CA THR A 694 -33.87 26.23 -42.98
C THR A 694 -33.48 27.58 -43.55
N PRO A 695 -34.04 28.70 -43.06
CA PRO A 695 -33.61 30.05 -43.46
C PRO A 695 -32.19 30.34 -42.94
N VAL A 696 -31.40 31.03 -43.76
CA VAL A 696 -30.06 31.47 -43.35
C VAL A 696 -30.16 32.70 -42.44
N LEU A 697 -29.24 32.80 -41.48
CA LEU A 697 -29.08 34.01 -40.69
C LEU A 697 -28.25 35.02 -41.48
N LEU A 698 -28.89 36.11 -41.93
CA LEU A 698 -28.22 37.17 -42.67
C LEU A 698 -27.49 38.10 -41.70
N HIS A 699 -26.17 38.13 -41.79
CA HIS A 699 -25.37 39.21 -41.22
C HIS A 699 -25.17 40.25 -42.32
N LEU A 700 -26.07 41.23 -42.38
CA LEU A 700 -26.00 42.30 -43.36
C LEU A 700 -24.85 43.24 -42.98
N LEU A 701 -23.92 43.41 -43.90
CA LEU A 701 -22.70 44.19 -43.68
C LEU A 701 -22.73 45.53 -44.41
N SER A 702 -22.05 46.51 -43.84
CA SER A 702 -21.71 47.77 -44.51
C SER A 702 -20.67 47.56 -45.62
N PRO A 703 -20.38 48.58 -46.46
CA PRO A 703 -19.30 48.51 -47.43
C PRO A 703 -17.92 48.24 -46.82
N ALA A 704 -17.73 48.55 -45.54
CA ALA A 704 -16.52 48.28 -44.78
C ALA A 704 -16.56 46.93 -44.02
N TYR A 705 -17.45 46.01 -44.40
CA TYR A 705 -17.61 44.68 -43.80
C TYR A 705 -17.94 44.68 -42.30
N ARG A 706 -18.59 45.74 -41.80
CA ARG A 706 -19.09 45.79 -40.43
C ARG A 706 -20.56 45.37 -40.38
N PRO A 707 -20.98 44.52 -39.43
CA PRO A 707 -22.40 44.18 -39.27
C PRO A 707 -23.24 45.42 -39.01
N VAL A 708 -24.32 45.58 -39.77
CA VAL A 708 -25.30 46.68 -39.62
C VAL A 708 -26.67 46.16 -39.18
N GLN A 709 -26.99 44.92 -39.53
CA GLN A 709 -28.20 44.25 -39.07
C GLN A 709 -27.98 42.73 -39.11
N VAL A 710 -28.61 42.03 -38.16
CA VAL A 710 -28.77 40.57 -38.19
C VAL A 710 -30.25 40.25 -38.35
N THR A 711 -30.62 39.41 -39.31
CA THR A 711 -32.03 39.03 -39.56
C THR A 711 -32.17 37.65 -40.20
N GLN A 712 -33.29 36.98 -39.97
CA GLN A 712 -33.75 35.80 -40.72
C GLN A 712 -35.00 36.08 -41.56
N ASP A 713 -35.54 37.29 -41.45
CA ASP A 713 -36.69 37.77 -42.19
C ASP A 713 -36.26 39.01 -42.98
N LEU A 714 -35.81 38.77 -44.21
CA LEU A 714 -35.34 39.81 -45.11
C LEU A 714 -36.48 40.74 -45.54
N GLY A 715 -37.69 40.20 -45.70
CA GLY A 715 -38.86 40.99 -46.09
C GLY A 715 -39.26 42.00 -45.01
N SER A 716 -39.32 41.56 -43.75
CA SER A 716 -39.57 42.47 -42.62
C SER A 716 -38.44 43.50 -42.46
N PHE A 717 -37.18 43.10 -42.70
CA PHE A 717 -36.05 44.03 -42.68
C PHE A 717 -36.23 45.17 -43.71
N TRP A 718 -36.60 44.85 -44.96
CA TRP A 718 -36.79 45.86 -45.99
C TRP A 718 -37.89 46.86 -45.66
N ASN A 719 -39.00 46.38 -45.10
CA ASN A 719 -40.16 47.22 -44.79
C ASN A 719 -39.96 48.09 -43.54
N ASN A 720 -39.34 47.54 -42.49
CA ASN A 720 -39.38 48.15 -41.16
C ASN A 720 -38.04 48.74 -40.71
N THR A 721 -36.92 48.09 -41.04
CA THR A 721 -35.61 48.39 -40.44
C THR A 721 -34.67 49.09 -41.42
N TYR A 722 -34.73 48.73 -42.70
CA TYR A 722 -33.90 49.33 -43.75
C TYR A 722 -34.00 50.86 -43.83
N PRO A 723 -35.17 51.52 -43.70
CA PRO A 723 -35.25 52.98 -43.76
C PRO A 723 -34.39 53.69 -42.70
N VAL A 724 -34.23 53.08 -41.51
CA VAL A 724 -33.38 53.60 -40.43
C VAL A 724 -31.91 53.34 -40.73
N VAL A 725 -31.55 52.10 -41.07
CA VAL A 725 -30.19 51.68 -41.43
C VAL A 725 -29.66 52.49 -42.64
N ARG A 726 -30.54 52.77 -43.61
CA ARG A 726 -30.24 53.60 -44.79
C ARG A 726 -29.82 55.02 -44.40
N LYS A 727 -30.49 55.67 -43.45
CA LYS A 727 -30.15 57.04 -43.02
C LYS A 727 -28.72 57.09 -42.46
N GLU A 728 -28.37 56.11 -41.63
CA GLU A 728 -27.04 55.96 -41.05
C GLU A 728 -25.97 55.66 -42.12
N LEU A 729 -26.25 54.72 -43.02
CA LEU A 729 -25.33 54.33 -44.08
C LEU A 729 -25.11 55.42 -45.13
N ARG A 730 -26.13 56.25 -45.43
CA ARG A 730 -25.98 57.41 -46.32
C ARG A 730 -25.02 58.46 -45.76
N VAL A 731 -25.01 58.66 -44.45
CA VAL A 731 -24.09 59.61 -43.78
C VAL A 731 -22.67 59.06 -43.76
N ARG A 732 -22.49 57.78 -43.37
CA ARG A 732 -21.15 57.18 -43.26
C ARG A 732 -20.52 56.79 -44.59
N TYR A 733 -21.33 56.44 -45.59
CA TYR A 733 -20.88 55.94 -46.90
C TYR A 733 -21.59 56.69 -48.05
N PRO A 734 -21.36 58.01 -48.21
CA PRO A 734 -22.11 58.84 -49.16
C PRO A 734 -21.81 58.54 -50.64
N LYS A 735 -20.70 57.85 -50.93
CA LYS A 735 -20.30 57.43 -52.28
C LYS A 735 -21.00 56.17 -52.78
N HIS A 736 -21.77 55.49 -51.92
CA HIS A 736 -22.51 54.28 -52.26
C HIS A 736 -23.98 54.59 -52.55
N HIS A 737 -24.57 53.81 -53.46
CA HIS A 737 -25.98 53.95 -53.82
C HIS A 737 -26.87 53.23 -52.79
N TRP A 738 -27.70 54.00 -52.09
CA TRP A 738 -28.66 53.50 -51.10
C TRP A 738 -30.10 53.83 -51.55
N PRO A 739 -30.73 52.93 -52.33
CA PRO A 739 -32.03 53.16 -52.95
C PRO A 739 -33.13 53.35 -51.89
N GLU A 740 -34.19 54.08 -52.24
CA GLU A 740 -35.39 54.20 -51.40
C GLU A 740 -36.24 52.95 -51.46
N ASP A 741 -36.34 52.36 -52.65
CA ASP A 741 -36.94 51.05 -52.85
C ASP A 741 -35.83 49.98 -52.99
N PRO A 742 -35.57 49.15 -51.95
CA PRO A 742 -34.60 48.08 -52.02
C PRO A 742 -35.10 46.85 -52.82
N TRP A 743 -36.40 46.75 -53.12
CA TRP A 743 -37.03 45.58 -53.76
C TRP A 743 -36.81 45.53 -55.27
N THR A 744 -36.68 46.68 -55.93
CA THR A 744 -36.44 46.78 -57.38
C THR A 744 -35.03 47.22 -57.74
N ALA A 745 -34.21 47.55 -56.73
CA ALA A 745 -32.86 48.02 -56.95
C ALA A 745 -31.92 46.90 -57.43
N GLU A 746 -31.10 47.23 -58.42
CA GLU A 746 -30.07 46.32 -58.93
C GLU A 746 -28.97 46.10 -57.88
N ALA A 747 -28.78 44.84 -57.47
CA ALA A 747 -27.67 44.45 -56.60
C ALA A 747 -26.34 44.55 -57.33
N VAL A 748 -25.33 45.10 -56.65
CA VAL A 748 -24.00 45.32 -57.24
C VAL A 748 -22.89 44.80 -56.35
N ARG A 749 -21.93 44.10 -56.95
CA ARG A 749 -20.68 43.68 -56.30
C ARG A 749 -19.70 44.86 -56.20
N GLY A 750 -20.06 45.91 -55.45
CA GLY A 750 -19.22 47.11 -55.28
C GLY A 750 -20.01 48.42 -55.25
N ALA A 751 -19.33 49.56 -55.39
CA ALA A 751 -20.00 50.85 -55.53
C ALA A 751 -20.41 51.08 -56.99
N LYS A 752 -21.71 51.18 -57.28
CA LYS A 752 -22.16 51.86 -58.50
C LYS A 752 -21.83 53.35 -58.29
N ARG A 753 -20.80 53.86 -58.99
CA ARG A 753 -20.46 55.29 -58.94
C ARG A 753 -21.71 56.08 -59.37
N ARG A 754 -22.13 57.06 -58.56
CA ARG A 754 -23.12 58.05 -58.98
C ARG A 754 -22.64 58.65 -60.31
N VAL A 755 -23.40 58.43 -61.38
CA VAL A 755 -23.34 59.31 -62.55
C VAL A 755 -23.96 60.63 -62.08
N PRO A 756 -23.32 61.79 -62.35
CA PRO A 756 -23.71 63.09 -61.78
C PRO A 756 -25.19 63.44 -61.96
#